data_AF-A0A9D4HBK1-F1
#
_entry.id   AF-A0A9D4HBK1-F1
#
_cell.length_a   1.000
_cell.length_b   1.000
_cell.length_c   1.000
_cell.angle_alpha   90.00
_cell.angle_beta   90.00
_cell.angle_gamma   90.00
#
_symmetry.space_group_name_H-M   'P 1'
#
loop_
_entity.id
_entity.type
_entity.pdbx_description
1 polymer ?
#
loop_
_entity_poly.entity_id
_entity_poly.type
_entity_poly.pdbx_seq_one_letter_code
_entity_poly.pdbx_strand_id
1 'polypeptide(L)'
;MMETSSLWLGIKQFSGGNVTLRHTTVRQAVVGIQGNGSNIHISNSDIYSCVQGLLLSGGISANQLESGWGPILFKTKVTNNEQGTRMHGVLGQEIMLFEATDFDLNNYGIEVENWANIQTQIISTILLSENVSMSNNRNYGLYIKIGSPTVVDVRGSMFVGNRNGGVYWYQYYTNNPRQAFTITDTLFEDTNFGISYTCNYCRTSNMTVTIASNTFNDNKRDIYITFHSSEQSFIVQNVFSKSQEVLAIQSDTSMETNISVIISENSFVNLLRGYTAVSVSFVKTIISKNSFNNCSSTTLISVKNGFDHLIANNTFVNSTDSICYVQTKQPYTKGKTISASLNYWDTNDIFAVKSKVCDFFVDSSTAIIDVKGFYEDFSMKKLNYSKAIDMFRSAINETTNITYIGGIVDDDIDISTLGVSRFMLNRSLLIQEGVTVRIQGVTLNITDVKGIVVLGTLVIGSSDSVDRTVIQKHSGVWNSIVLYNTGLNVLNTNISGAVAAIDIRSSSSVYIHNCTAYDGAMQSLIKADKPKHNVSVHISNCIVSVDANVIEIVVNDSQSIDVNIENSTMTSNRNYIVSVTDGSSNRSPKLVRVSVLGSHSYGGVGVLNIRGCFFRTELTIVDSEFAATRYGTLVSLANPSMKTEAHRNKFGDSRRDFYLEFCKPLTDVMNNSTTFNMVNNIFKSQSDGEVFYMYDYSGATEHTFNFTNNSMVYMQPTARQFLFITSYGNSEKHTLNFISNTLVNSSKTLLEIHHRFRQITLKWNKFINNSACLLYSAPPHTDKFLGFEIDRNEFQGNTHIDGIIVISTEQFQNGTVSLTNNDFINNMGTSFSFKTSNVSIKYNYFENPEALYNLKVNKFVTLTNVRTDINASFNYWGTTDPRDIENKLYDKSYDETLLDILYRPYLGSRNISDFRNEEINFVNGNEIGGNVNGDVTLHSDKGPYVVVSNIVVGENDTLTIQEGVEIRVMADIGFTVLGILISQGTSQRPVRFISVDHLAPWKGIELNSKHGVNITHLLVNNTKEGITLKTTKATLHDVTSTFSRTSGFYIFATDNKQNVTAVSVSKLNASNNADGVTINAGTGYNNYISILNCIVADNTADGIVTMSTGNVTISKCTIERNKARGMKLDMRTNGFIKVVKSLIRNNSEYALEGEVTAGIEMDSCTISDHRLGYNNWGWYPRVHTHLRISASNSKLTTVDIKNSIITNNTADGILLTRSYNNRGPLAITVDNNTFNIGNVAFEFNDEHKLWVIFF
;
A
#
# COMPACT_ATOMS: atom_id res chain seq x y z
N MET A 1 21.47 8.47 80.11
CA MET A 1 20.94 9.13 81.32
C MET A 1 20.19 10.37 80.84
N MET A 2 18.88 10.57 80.98
CA MET A 2 17.82 9.91 81.76
C MET A 2 16.55 9.79 80.91
N GLU A 3 15.75 8.75 81.21
CA GLU A 3 14.33 8.63 80.88
C GLU A 3 13.49 9.57 81.76
N THR A 4 12.48 10.21 81.16
CA THR A 4 11.13 10.61 81.65
C THR A 4 10.55 11.50 80.52
N SER A 5 9.28 11.55 80.14
CA SER A 5 7.99 11.12 80.70
C SER A 5 6.94 11.26 79.58
N SER A 6 5.87 10.48 79.64
CA SER A 6 4.71 10.45 78.75
C SER A 6 4.03 11.82 78.57
N LEU A 7 3.69 12.20 77.34
CA LEU A 7 2.92 13.41 77.03
C LEU A 7 1.44 13.04 76.81
N TRP A 8 0.57 13.36 77.76
CA TRP A 8 -0.88 13.29 77.56
C TRP A 8 -1.39 14.58 76.93
N LEU A 9 -1.79 14.54 75.66
CA LEU A 9 -2.41 15.66 74.95
C LEU A 9 -3.93 15.46 74.93
N GLY A 10 -4.59 15.84 76.02
CA GLY A 10 -6.06 15.95 76.07
C GLY A 10 -6.50 17.34 75.60
N ILE A 11 -6.80 17.50 74.30
CA ILE A 11 -7.36 18.76 73.79
C ILE A 11 -8.88 18.72 73.94
N LYS A 12 -9.39 19.24 75.07
CA LYS A 12 -10.83 19.50 75.25
C LYS A 12 -11.17 20.88 74.66
N GLN A 13 -11.99 20.89 73.62
CA GLN A 13 -12.60 22.05 72.93
C GLN A 13 -11.70 22.90 72.04
N PHE A 14 -12.00 22.87 70.74
CA PHE A 14 -11.74 23.96 69.79
C PHE A 14 -13.06 24.39 69.16
N SER A 15 -13.31 25.69 69.10
CA SER A 15 -14.35 26.29 68.28
C SER A 15 -13.69 27.16 67.21
N GLY A 16 -13.75 26.75 65.95
CA GLY A 16 -13.47 27.61 64.80
C GLY A 16 -12.00 27.81 64.42
N GLY A 17 -11.25 26.74 64.16
CA GLY A 17 -9.93 26.81 63.51
C GLY A 17 -9.44 25.46 62.98
N ASN A 18 -8.68 25.45 61.87
CA ASN A 18 -8.05 24.24 61.32
C ASN A 18 -6.98 23.71 62.28
N VAL A 19 -7.09 22.45 62.71
CA VAL A 19 -6.04 21.79 63.50
C VAL A 19 -5.16 21.00 62.53
N THR A 20 -3.90 21.40 62.39
CA THR A 20 -2.89 20.67 61.60
C THR A 20 -1.81 20.14 62.55
N LEU A 21 -1.67 18.82 62.67
CA LEU A 21 -0.58 18.20 63.41
C LEU A 21 0.57 17.90 62.43
N ARG A 22 1.73 18.55 62.61
CA ARG A 22 2.95 18.32 61.80
C ARG A 22 4.14 18.03 62.72
N HIS A 23 4.87 16.95 62.43
CA HIS A 23 6.14 16.57 63.04
C HIS A 23 6.16 16.49 64.58
N THR A 24 5.56 15.45 65.16
CA THR A 24 5.79 15.14 66.59
C THR A 24 6.00 13.65 66.77
N THR A 25 7.18 13.25 67.26
CA THR A 25 7.48 11.87 67.66
C THR A 25 6.86 11.61 69.03
N VAL A 26 5.66 11.03 69.09
CA VAL A 26 4.99 10.68 70.37
C VAL A 26 4.93 9.16 70.47
N ARG A 27 5.57 8.58 71.49
CA ARG A 27 5.62 7.10 71.67
C ARG A 27 4.34 6.49 72.25
N GLN A 28 3.43 7.28 72.84
CA GLN A 28 2.09 6.85 73.27
C GLN A 28 1.12 8.04 73.27
N ALA A 29 0.04 8.01 72.49
CA ALA A 29 -1.02 9.01 72.52
C ALA A 29 -2.41 8.35 72.33
N VAL A 30 -3.36 8.70 73.19
CA VAL A 30 -4.79 8.49 72.95
C VAL A 30 -5.36 9.85 72.56
N VAL A 31 -5.87 9.96 71.34
CA VAL A 31 -6.41 11.24 70.82
C VAL A 31 -7.93 11.16 70.77
N GLY A 32 -8.59 11.73 71.77
CA GLY A 32 -10.03 11.98 71.74
C GLY A 32 -10.30 13.39 71.24
N ILE A 33 -10.94 13.54 70.07
CA ILE A 33 -11.30 14.86 69.50
C ILE A 33 -12.82 14.98 69.56
N GLN A 34 -13.30 16.01 70.27
CA GLN A 34 -14.72 16.34 70.36
C GLN A 34 -14.89 17.82 70.03
N GLY A 35 -15.47 18.11 68.86
CA GLY A 35 -15.69 19.48 68.38
C GLY A 35 -16.68 19.54 67.23
N ASN A 36 -17.52 20.58 67.21
CA ASN A 36 -18.42 20.88 66.10
C ASN A 36 -17.68 21.76 65.07
N GLY A 37 -17.62 21.32 63.81
CA GLY A 37 -17.25 22.18 62.67
C GLY A 37 -15.78 22.58 62.55
N SER A 38 -14.83 21.64 62.68
CA SER A 38 -13.40 21.89 62.42
C SER A 38 -12.83 20.85 61.43
N ASN A 39 -12.04 21.28 60.44
CA ASN A 39 -11.30 20.37 59.55
C ASN A 39 -10.06 19.83 60.29
N ILE A 40 -9.88 18.50 60.30
CA ILE A 40 -8.71 17.85 60.92
C ILE A 40 -7.79 17.35 59.79
N HIS A 41 -6.54 17.81 59.77
CA HIS A 41 -5.54 17.37 58.80
C HIS A 41 -4.33 16.73 59.52
N ILE A 42 -4.10 15.44 59.28
CA ILE A 42 -2.98 14.66 59.83
C ILE A 42 -2.08 14.25 58.65
N SER A 43 -0.83 14.69 58.63
CA SER A 43 0.13 14.41 57.55
C SER A 43 1.52 14.11 58.11
N ASN A 44 2.19 13.04 57.66
CA ASN A 44 3.58 12.66 57.95
C ASN A 44 3.99 12.63 59.43
N SER A 45 3.63 11.57 60.17
CA SER A 45 4.17 11.30 61.52
C SER A 45 4.55 9.84 61.69
N ASP A 46 5.81 9.55 62.02
CA ASP A 46 6.30 8.22 62.40
C ASP A 46 5.84 7.87 63.82
N ILE A 47 4.68 7.23 63.97
CA ILE A 47 4.18 6.71 65.26
C ILE A 47 4.42 5.20 65.28
N TYR A 48 5.39 4.77 66.09
CA TYR A 48 5.68 3.34 66.29
C TYR A 48 4.69 2.72 67.30
N SER A 49 3.85 1.80 66.80
CA SER A 49 3.14 0.72 67.52
C SER A 49 2.56 1.05 68.91
N CYS A 50 1.31 1.54 68.95
CA CYS A 50 0.23 1.24 69.91
C CYS A 50 -0.74 2.43 69.99
N VAL A 51 -1.72 2.48 69.08
CA VAL A 51 -2.90 3.34 69.21
C VAL A 51 -4.11 2.42 69.39
N GLN A 52 -4.68 2.40 70.61
CA GLN A 52 -5.97 1.76 70.87
C GLN A 52 -7.08 2.78 70.61
N GLY A 53 -7.59 2.81 69.38
CA GLY A 53 -8.86 3.45 69.00
C GLY A 53 -8.81 4.97 68.78
N LEU A 54 -9.32 5.39 67.62
CA LEU A 54 -9.69 6.79 67.33
C LEU A 54 -11.22 6.90 67.43
N LEU A 55 -11.74 7.59 68.44
CA LEU A 55 -13.19 7.85 68.60
C LEU A 55 -13.50 9.27 68.10
N LEU A 56 -14.16 9.38 66.96
CA LEU A 56 -14.67 10.64 66.42
C LEU A 56 -16.15 10.80 66.83
N SER A 57 -16.45 11.77 67.69
CA SER A 57 -17.84 12.11 68.06
C SER A 57 -18.08 13.62 67.91
N GLY A 58 -19.02 13.99 67.04
CA GLY A 58 -19.36 15.39 66.70
C GLY A 58 -19.42 15.62 65.20
N GLY A 59 -20.21 16.62 64.74
CA GLY A 59 -20.38 16.92 63.32
C GLY A 59 -19.08 17.42 62.70
N ILE A 60 -18.48 16.61 61.83
CA ILE A 60 -17.19 16.87 61.17
C ILE A 60 -17.43 17.16 59.68
N SER A 61 -16.98 18.33 59.25
CA SER A 61 -16.83 18.69 57.83
C SER A 61 -15.41 18.32 57.40
N ALA A 62 -15.27 17.47 56.39
CA ALA A 62 -14.03 17.04 55.73
C ALA A 62 -13.04 16.16 56.55
N ASN A 63 -12.99 14.86 56.23
CA ASN A 63 -11.89 13.96 56.57
C ASN A 63 -11.20 13.50 55.27
N GLN A 64 -9.90 13.81 55.15
CA GLN A 64 -8.98 13.15 54.21
C GLN A 64 -7.97 12.41 55.09
N LEU A 65 -8.15 11.09 55.25
CA LEU A 65 -7.26 10.25 56.06
C LEU A 65 -6.14 9.71 55.15
N GLU A 66 -4.93 10.25 55.29
CA GLU A 66 -3.73 9.80 54.58
C GLU A 66 -2.81 9.02 55.55
N SER A 67 -2.91 7.69 55.53
CA SER A 67 -2.01 6.67 56.12
C SER A 67 -1.65 6.74 57.64
N GLY A 68 -2.02 5.69 58.39
CA GLY A 68 -1.32 5.26 59.61
C GLY A 68 -2.13 4.63 60.77
N TRP A 69 -2.33 3.30 60.73
CA TRP A 69 -2.41 2.28 61.81
C TRP A 69 -3.55 2.28 62.88
N GLY A 70 -4.47 1.30 62.79
CA GLY A 70 -5.39 0.78 63.84
C GLY A 70 -6.86 0.62 63.38
N PRO A 71 -7.70 -0.29 63.96
CA PRO A 71 -9.12 -0.39 63.59
C PRO A 71 -9.87 0.92 63.90
N ILE A 72 -10.64 1.41 62.92
CA ILE A 72 -11.38 2.67 63.01
C ILE A 72 -12.87 2.36 63.19
N LEU A 73 -13.48 2.91 64.24
CA LEU A 73 -14.90 2.80 64.56
C LEU A 73 -15.58 4.17 64.39
N PHE A 74 -16.50 4.29 63.45
CA PHE A 74 -17.31 5.50 63.26
C PHE A 74 -18.70 5.32 63.90
N LYS A 75 -19.11 6.28 64.76
CA LYS A 75 -20.40 6.31 65.49
C LYS A 75 -21.08 7.69 65.48
N THR A 76 -20.92 8.50 64.42
CA THR A 76 -21.38 9.90 64.42
C THR A 76 -22.02 10.34 63.11
N LYS A 77 -23.04 11.21 63.16
CA LYS A 77 -23.78 11.70 61.99
C LYS A 77 -22.94 12.67 61.14
N VAL A 78 -22.90 12.46 59.83
CA VAL A 78 -22.16 13.26 58.84
C VAL A 78 -23.13 13.85 57.81
N THR A 79 -23.36 15.16 57.86
CA THR A 79 -24.31 15.84 56.97
C THR A 79 -23.72 17.08 56.29
N ASN A 80 -24.11 17.37 55.04
CA ASN A 80 -23.68 18.54 54.26
C ASN A 80 -22.16 18.64 53.98
N ASN A 81 -21.50 17.52 53.69
CA ASN A 81 -20.07 17.49 53.37
C ASN A 81 -19.82 17.46 51.84
N GLU A 82 -19.02 18.41 51.33
CA GLU A 82 -18.66 18.51 49.91
C GLU A 82 -17.87 17.31 49.36
N GLN A 83 -17.24 16.50 50.22
CA GLN A 83 -16.45 15.32 49.83
C GLN A 83 -17.04 14.00 50.39
N GLY A 84 -17.71 14.03 51.55
CA GLY A 84 -18.11 12.82 52.28
C GLY A 84 -17.03 12.30 53.24
N THR A 85 -17.01 10.99 53.50
CA THR A 85 -15.87 10.31 54.15
C THR A 85 -15.01 9.63 53.10
N ARG A 86 -13.79 10.13 52.85
CA ARG A 86 -12.90 9.65 51.79
C ARG A 86 -11.63 9.00 52.34
N MET A 87 -11.31 7.80 51.85
CA MET A 87 -10.16 7.00 52.27
C MET A 87 -9.26 6.66 51.07
N HIS A 88 -8.03 7.19 51.06
CA HIS A 88 -7.06 7.04 49.97
C HIS A 88 -5.77 6.36 50.47
N GLY A 89 -5.24 5.39 49.70
CA GLY A 89 -3.90 4.84 49.92
C GLY A 89 -3.74 3.93 51.15
N VAL A 90 -4.79 3.19 51.53
CA VAL A 90 -4.81 2.31 52.72
C VAL A 90 -3.84 1.13 52.55
N LEU A 91 -2.85 1.01 53.45
CA LEU A 91 -1.83 -0.05 53.49
C LEU A 91 -1.98 -0.89 54.78
N GLY A 92 -2.52 -2.11 54.71
CA GLY A 92 -2.48 -3.08 55.83
C GLY A 92 -3.72 -3.96 56.04
N GLN A 93 -3.58 -5.00 56.89
CA GLN A 93 -4.68 -5.85 57.38
C GLN A 93 -5.57 -5.03 58.33
N GLU A 94 -6.66 -4.45 57.84
CA GLU A 94 -7.59 -3.65 58.65
C GLU A 94 -9.04 -4.17 58.52
N ILE A 95 -9.78 -4.10 59.63
CA ILE A 95 -11.24 -4.22 59.72
C ILE A 95 -11.77 -2.80 59.91
N MET A 96 -12.56 -2.31 58.96
CA MET A 96 -13.32 -1.06 59.13
C MET A 96 -14.74 -1.41 59.58
N LEU A 97 -15.21 -0.80 60.68
CA LEU A 97 -16.55 -0.99 61.23
C LEU A 97 -17.29 0.35 61.31
N PHE A 98 -18.45 0.45 60.66
CA PHE A 98 -19.35 1.60 60.79
C PHE A 98 -20.63 1.10 61.48
N GLU A 99 -20.97 1.68 62.63
CA GLU A 99 -22.18 1.34 63.39
C GLU A 99 -23.01 2.62 63.63
N ALA A 100 -24.34 2.55 63.46
CA ALA A 100 -25.29 3.61 63.85
C ALA A 100 -24.92 5.05 63.38
N THR A 101 -24.70 5.22 62.07
CA THR A 101 -24.17 6.46 61.46
C THR A 101 -25.06 6.93 60.30
N ASP A 102 -25.45 8.22 60.29
CA ASP A 102 -26.26 8.87 59.24
C ASP A 102 -25.36 9.70 58.30
N PHE A 103 -25.36 9.42 56.99
CA PHE A 103 -24.70 10.20 55.94
C PHE A 103 -25.72 10.87 55.02
N ASP A 104 -25.99 12.16 55.21
CA ASP A 104 -27.03 12.90 54.46
C ASP A 104 -26.47 14.11 53.68
N LEU A 105 -26.93 14.33 52.44
CA LEU A 105 -26.57 15.48 51.59
C LEU A 105 -25.07 15.65 51.30
N ASN A 106 -24.30 14.56 51.21
CA ASN A 106 -22.86 14.61 50.91
C ASN A 106 -22.57 14.36 49.41
N ASN A 107 -21.32 14.51 48.97
CA ASN A 107 -20.93 14.13 47.60
C ASN A 107 -20.91 12.61 47.40
N TYR A 108 -20.25 11.89 48.31
CA TYR A 108 -20.41 10.45 48.54
C TYR A 108 -20.73 10.25 50.03
N GLY A 109 -21.44 9.20 50.42
CA GLY A 109 -21.55 8.85 51.85
C GLY A 109 -20.17 8.40 52.36
N ILE A 110 -19.67 7.31 51.78
CA ILE A 110 -18.33 6.75 52.00
C ILE A 110 -17.66 6.49 50.65
N GLU A 111 -16.42 6.94 50.49
CA GLU A 111 -15.57 6.72 49.31
C GLU A 111 -14.26 6.03 49.71
N VAL A 112 -14.00 4.84 49.16
CA VAL A 112 -12.76 4.06 49.35
C VAL A 112 -12.07 3.90 48.01
N GLU A 113 -10.88 4.49 47.83
CA GLU A 113 -10.13 4.43 46.57
C GLU A 113 -8.64 4.08 46.79
N ASN A 114 -8.10 3.11 46.03
CA ASN A 114 -6.68 2.80 45.99
C ASN A 114 -6.16 2.82 44.54
N TRP A 115 -5.21 3.72 44.25
CA TRP A 115 -4.64 3.95 42.90
C TRP A 115 -3.37 3.15 42.59
N ALA A 116 -2.83 2.36 43.52
CA ALA A 116 -1.58 1.65 43.28
C ALA A 116 -1.79 0.38 42.41
N ASN A 117 -1.19 0.36 41.21
CA ASN A 117 -1.09 -0.80 40.31
C ASN A 117 -0.19 -1.95 40.85
N ILE A 118 0.06 -2.02 42.15
CA ILE A 118 1.05 -2.93 42.75
C ILE A 118 0.32 -4.17 43.29
N GLN A 119 0.67 -5.33 42.73
CA GLN A 119 0.09 -6.66 42.98
C GLN A 119 0.17 -7.19 44.44
N THR A 120 0.60 -6.39 45.43
CA THR A 120 0.97 -6.89 46.77
C THR A 120 0.24 -6.23 47.94
N GLN A 121 -0.75 -5.36 47.73
CA GLN A 121 -1.47 -4.68 48.82
C GLN A 121 -2.75 -5.42 49.22
N ILE A 122 -2.79 -5.94 50.45
CA ILE A 122 -3.90 -6.72 51.02
C ILE A 122 -4.79 -5.78 51.87
N ILE A 123 -6.04 -5.55 51.47
CA ILE A 123 -7.10 -5.06 52.38
C ILE A 123 -7.87 -6.30 52.86
N SER A 124 -7.91 -6.56 54.16
CA SER A 124 -8.52 -7.79 54.70
C SER A 124 -10.04 -7.73 54.83
N THR A 125 -10.71 -6.66 55.27
CA THR A 125 -12.19 -6.66 55.38
C THR A 125 -12.79 -5.26 55.49
N ILE A 126 -13.84 -4.97 54.70
CA ILE A 126 -14.76 -3.83 54.92
C ILE A 126 -16.05 -4.39 55.53
N LEU A 127 -16.38 -4.05 56.78
CA LEU A 127 -17.62 -4.44 57.47
C LEU A 127 -18.47 -3.20 57.73
N LEU A 128 -19.62 -3.11 57.07
CA LEU A 128 -20.65 -2.11 57.33
C LEU A 128 -21.77 -2.81 58.12
N SER A 129 -21.74 -2.71 59.45
CA SER A 129 -22.65 -3.46 60.32
C SER A 129 -23.72 -2.58 60.97
N GLU A 130 -24.98 -2.94 60.71
CA GLU A 130 -26.21 -2.57 61.41
C GLU A 130 -26.52 -1.07 61.55
N ASN A 131 -27.59 -0.64 60.87
CA ASN A 131 -28.23 0.68 60.99
C ASN A 131 -27.41 1.86 60.46
N VAL A 132 -26.68 1.69 59.36
CA VAL A 132 -26.08 2.81 58.62
C VAL A 132 -27.10 3.35 57.61
N SER A 133 -27.43 4.64 57.71
CA SER A 133 -28.32 5.32 56.77
C SER A 133 -27.51 6.25 55.87
N MET A 134 -27.62 6.10 54.56
CA MET A 134 -26.96 6.95 53.57
C MET A 134 -28.00 7.55 52.64
N SER A 135 -28.33 8.83 52.84
CA SER A 135 -29.42 9.50 52.16
C SER A 135 -29.00 10.73 51.34
N ASN A 136 -29.71 10.99 50.23
CA ASN A 136 -29.63 12.22 49.45
C ASN A 136 -28.22 12.64 48.98
N ASN A 137 -27.29 11.69 48.80
CA ASN A 137 -25.93 12.02 48.37
C ASN A 137 -25.88 12.34 46.86
N ARG A 138 -25.01 13.28 46.44
CA ARG A 138 -24.88 13.75 45.05
C ARG A 138 -24.36 12.69 44.07
N ASN A 139 -23.64 11.68 44.56
CA ASN A 139 -23.21 10.50 43.81
C ASN A 139 -23.70 9.21 44.49
N TYR A 140 -22.79 8.40 45.04
CA TYR A 140 -23.13 7.10 45.65
C TYR A 140 -23.17 7.19 47.18
N GLY A 141 -24.02 6.38 47.82
CA GLY A 141 -23.94 6.18 49.28
C GLY A 141 -22.61 5.56 49.66
N LEU A 142 -22.26 4.40 49.09
CA LEU A 142 -20.99 3.72 49.25
C LEU A 142 -20.30 3.57 47.90
N TYR A 143 -19.08 4.10 47.77
CA TYR A 143 -18.25 3.99 46.58
C TYR A 143 -16.93 3.28 46.93
N ILE A 144 -16.65 2.16 46.27
CA ILE A 144 -15.46 1.33 46.51
C ILE A 144 -14.75 1.13 45.18
N LYS A 145 -13.47 1.51 45.08
CA LYS A 145 -12.62 1.30 43.89
C LYS A 145 -11.22 0.84 44.30
N ILE A 146 -10.98 -0.47 44.25
CA ILE A 146 -9.79 -1.09 44.87
C ILE A 146 -9.32 -2.34 44.10
N GLY A 147 -8.01 -2.63 44.16
CA GLY A 147 -7.40 -3.75 43.44
C GLY A 147 -7.55 -5.14 44.07
N SER A 148 -7.64 -5.28 45.40
CA SER A 148 -7.73 -6.60 46.08
C SER A 148 -8.31 -6.54 47.52
N PRO A 149 -9.62 -6.31 47.73
CA PRO A 149 -10.26 -6.58 49.02
C PRO A 149 -10.41 -8.09 49.25
N THR A 150 -10.39 -8.52 50.52
CA THR A 150 -10.63 -9.92 50.89
C THR A 150 -12.10 -10.18 51.27
N VAL A 151 -12.83 -9.22 51.87
CA VAL A 151 -14.29 -9.32 52.16
C VAL A 151 -14.95 -7.94 52.20
N VAL A 152 -16.16 -7.77 51.62
CA VAL A 152 -17.05 -6.61 51.82
C VAL A 152 -18.42 -7.12 52.30
N ASP A 153 -18.90 -6.65 53.45
CA ASP A 153 -20.17 -7.12 54.06
C ASP A 153 -21.02 -5.91 54.50
N VAL A 154 -22.22 -5.76 53.94
CA VAL A 154 -23.19 -4.69 54.23
C VAL A 154 -24.46 -5.32 54.78
N ARG A 155 -24.85 -4.99 56.01
CA ARG A 155 -26.06 -5.56 56.63
C ARG A 155 -26.93 -4.52 57.29
N GLY A 156 -28.26 -4.70 57.22
CA GLY A 156 -29.21 -3.90 58.01
C GLY A 156 -29.13 -2.39 57.75
N SER A 157 -28.77 -1.99 56.53
CA SER A 157 -28.48 -0.58 56.18
C SER A 157 -29.57 0.03 55.29
N MET A 158 -29.55 1.35 55.10
CA MET A 158 -30.49 2.06 54.22
C MET A 158 -29.77 3.00 53.27
N PHE A 159 -30.10 2.94 51.98
CA PHE A 159 -29.58 3.80 50.93
C PHE A 159 -30.76 4.48 50.20
N VAL A 160 -31.04 5.75 50.52
CA VAL A 160 -32.27 6.43 50.08
C VAL A 160 -31.98 7.74 49.33
N GLY A 161 -32.49 7.95 48.12
CA GLY A 161 -32.37 9.26 47.42
C GLY A 161 -30.96 9.58 46.89
N ASN A 162 -30.06 8.59 46.80
CA ASN A 162 -28.70 8.79 46.30
C ASN A 162 -28.68 8.93 44.77
N ARG A 163 -28.18 10.07 44.26
CA ARG A 163 -28.35 10.46 42.85
C ARG A 163 -27.68 9.51 41.86
N ASN A 164 -26.51 8.95 42.14
CA ASN A 164 -25.87 7.95 41.26
C ASN A 164 -26.11 6.52 41.74
N GLY A 165 -26.23 6.27 43.05
CA GLY A 165 -26.63 4.94 43.52
C GLY A 165 -26.42 4.68 45.01
N GLY A 166 -26.90 3.54 45.51
CA GLY A 166 -26.64 3.08 46.87
C GLY A 166 -25.19 2.63 47.01
N VAL A 167 -24.84 1.50 46.41
CA VAL A 167 -23.50 0.90 46.46
C VAL A 167 -22.89 0.80 45.07
N TYR A 168 -21.68 1.35 44.88
CA TYR A 168 -20.86 1.16 43.69
C TYR A 168 -19.54 0.51 44.07
N TRP A 169 -19.23 -0.63 43.45
CA TRP A 169 -17.99 -1.35 43.67
C TRP A 169 -17.29 -1.66 42.36
N TYR A 170 -16.04 -1.23 42.27
CA TYR A 170 -15.20 -1.42 41.10
C TYR A 170 -13.86 -2.05 41.46
N GLN A 171 -13.53 -3.15 40.78
CA GLN A 171 -12.40 -3.99 41.05
C GLN A 171 -11.51 -4.17 39.80
N TYR A 172 -10.18 -4.11 39.97
CA TYR A 172 -9.21 -4.26 38.88
C TYR A 172 -8.02 -5.15 39.28
N TYR A 173 -7.57 -6.05 38.39
CA TYR A 173 -6.32 -6.82 38.51
C TYR A 173 -6.10 -7.54 39.86
N THR A 174 -6.69 -8.73 40.03
CA THR A 174 -6.58 -9.49 41.30
C THR A 174 -6.35 -10.98 41.05
N ASN A 175 -5.40 -11.56 41.81
CA ASN A 175 -5.08 -13.00 41.85
C ASN A 175 -5.41 -13.61 43.22
N ASN A 176 -6.17 -12.94 44.09
CA ASN A 176 -6.39 -13.37 45.47
C ASN A 176 -7.54 -14.42 45.57
N PRO A 177 -7.30 -15.64 46.10
CA PRO A 177 -8.27 -16.73 46.07
C PRO A 177 -9.38 -16.68 47.14
N ARG A 178 -9.46 -15.65 48.00
CA ARG A 178 -10.52 -15.52 49.04
C ARG A 178 -11.20 -14.17 48.96
N GLN A 179 -12.31 -14.08 48.23
CA GLN A 179 -13.11 -12.86 48.09
C GLN A 179 -14.60 -13.16 48.31
N ALA A 180 -15.24 -12.40 49.19
CA ALA A 180 -16.68 -12.47 49.42
C ALA A 180 -17.30 -11.07 49.44
N PHE A 181 -18.46 -10.93 48.80
CA PHE A 181 -19.27 -9.70 48.86
C PHE A 181 -20.67 -10.05 49.27
N THR A 182 -21.08 -9.57 50.43
CA THR A 182 -22.38 -9.87 51.00
C THR A 182 -23.12 -8.55 51.23
N ILE A 183 -24.33 -8.45 50.69
CA ILE A 183 -25.27 -7.38 51.02
C ILE A 183 -26.56 -8.06 51.47
N THR A 184 -26.92 -7.89 52.74
CA THR A 184 -28.18 -8.44 53.26
C THR A 184 -29.00 -7.45 54.06
N ASP A 185 -30.31 -7.71 54.14
CA ASP A 185 -31.24 -6.99 55.02
C ASP A 185 -31.19 -5.46 54.82
N THR A 186 -30.89 -5.00 53.61
CA THR A 186 -30.65 -3.59 53.28
C THR A 186 -31.78 -3.01 52.42
N LEU A 187 -32.16 -1.76 52.69
CA LEU A 187 -33.14 -1.01 51.90
C LEU A 187 -32.42 -0.11 50.87
N PHE A 188 -32.83 -0.19 49.61
CA PHE A 188 -32.41 0.71 48.52
C PHE A 188 -33.63 1.40 47.93
N GLU A 189 -33.76 2.71 48.09
CA GLU A 189 -34.94 3.45 47.65
C GLU A 189 -34.60 4.75 46.91
N ASP A 190 -35.31 5.05 45.83
CA ASP A 190 -35.16 6.30 45.03
C ASP A 190 -33.70 6.58 44.61
N THR A 191 -33.01 5.55 44.12
CA THR A 191 -31.62 5.66 43.62
C THR A 191 -31.50 5.38 42.12
N ASN A 192 -30.46 5.92 41.46
CA ASN A 192 -30.20 5.57 40.06
C ASN A 192 -29.71 4.11 39.92
N PHE A 193 -28.87 3.64 40.84
CA PHE A 193 -28.40 2.25 40.93
C PHE A 193 -28.49 1.79 42.39
N GLY A 194 -29.22 0.74 42.73
CA GLY A 194 -29.20 0.18 44.09
C GLY A 194 -27.80 -0.35 44.41
N ILE A 195 -27.36 -1.34 43.63
CA ILE A 195 -26.03 -1.95 43.67
C ILE A 195 -25.45 -1.98 42.26
N SER A 196 -24.21 -1.51 42.11
CA SER A 196 -23.42 -1.63 40.88
C SER A 196 -22.07 -2.28 41.19
N TYR A 197 -21.76 -3.41 40.54
CA TYR A 197 -20.49 -4.10 40.67
C TYR A 197 -19.82 -4.27 39.29
N THR A 198 -18.55 -3.88 39.20
CA THR A 198 -17.74 -4.04 37.99
C THR A 198 -16.39 -4.66 38.34
N CYS A 199 -15.97 -5.68 37.58
CA CYS A 199 -14.68 -6.34 37.75
C CYS A 199 -13.93 -6.47 36.42
N ASN A 200 -12.82 -5.74 36.30
CA ASN A 200 -11.96 -5.73 35.11
C ASN A 200 -10.69 -6.58 35.35
N TYR A 201 -10.50 -7.63 34.55
CA TYR A 201 -9.32 -8.51 34.61
C TYR A 201 -9.06 -9.20 35.97
N CYS A 202 -10.10 -9.48 36.77
CA CYS A 202 -9.94 -10.33 37.96
C CYS A 202 -9.68 -11.77 37.49
N ARG A 203 -8.65 -12.45 37.99
CA ARG A 203 -8.31 -13.86 37.66
C ARG A 203 -8.38 -14.74 38.90
N THR A 204 -9.45 -14.58 39.69
CA THR A 204 -9.61 -15.27 40.98
C THR A 204 -10.46 -16.54 40.81
N SER A 205 -10.00 -17.65 41.39
CA SER A 205 -10.82 -18.85 41.58
C SER A 205 -11.69 -18.67 42.84
N ASN A 206 -13.02 -18.86 42.75
CA ASN A 206 -13.98 -18.96 43.86
C ASN A 206 -14.38 -17.67 44.59
N MET A 207 -14.78 -16.62 43.86
CA MET A 207 -15.48 -15.48 44.48
C MET A 207 -16.98 -15.79 44.66
N THR A 208 -17.55 -15.47 45.84
CA THR A 208 -19.00 -15.54 46.06
C THR A 208 -19.57 -14.15 46.32
N VAL A 209 -20.58 -13.76 45.54
CA VAL A 209 -21.37 -12.55 45.73
C VAL A 209 -22.78 -12.93 46.16
N THR A 210 -23.17 -12.55 47.36
CA THR A 210 -24.48 -12.83 47.95
C THR A 210 -25.22 -11.51 48.16
N ILE A 211 -26.33 -11.33 47.43
CA ILE A 211 -27.24 -10.19 47.62
C ILE A 211 -28.59 -10.79 47.99
N ALA A 212 -28.91 -10.84 49.28
CA ALA A 212 -30.07 -11.58 49.79
C ALA A 212 -30.84 -10.80 50.86
N SER A 213 -32.15 -11.02 50.97
CA SER A 213 -33.05 -10.35 51.93
C SER A 213 -33.09 -8.82 51.84
N ASN A 214 -32.69 -8.22 50.71
CA ASN A 214 -32.76 -6.77 50.52
C ASN A 214 -34.12 -6.35 49.94
N THR A 215 -34.49 -5.10 50.19
CA THR A 215 -35.66 -4.45 49.57
C THR A 215 -35.19 -3.34 48.65
N PHE A 216 -35.56 -3.40 47.38
CA PHE A 216 -35.32 -2.37 46.40
C PHE A 216 -36.66 -1.75 45.98
N ASN A 217 -36.79 -0.43 46.10
CA ASN A 217 -38.03 0.27 45.79
C ASN A 217 -37.76 1.53 44.95
N ASP A 218 -38.48 1.69 43.84
CA ASP A 218 -38.46 2.93 43.03
C ASP A 218 -37.07 3.36 42.53
N ASN A 219 -36.17 2.40 42.24
CA ASN A 219 -34.86 2.71 41.66
C ASN A 219 -34.90 2.64 40.12
N LYS A 220 -33.99 3.36 39.45
CA LYS A 220 -33.83 3.20 37.99
C LYS A 220 -33.18 1.86 37.64
N ARG A 221 -32.15 1.45 38.39
CA ARG A 221 -31.51 0.14 38.29
C ARG A 221 -31.34 -0.46 39.66
N ASP A 222 -31.83 -1.67 39.95
CA ASP A 222 -31.65 -2.24 41.29
C ASP A 222 -30.27 -2.88 41.45
N ILE A 223 -29.90 -3.81 40.58
CA ILE A 223 -28.62 -4.53 40.61
C ILE A 223 -28.00 -4.57 39.20
N TYR A 224 -26.79 -4.04 39.05
CA TYR A 224 -26.02 -4.04 37.81
C TYR A 224 -24.62 -4.65 38.02
N ILE A 225 -24.32 -5.76 37.33
CA ILE A 225 -23.08 -6.53 37.51
C ILE A 225 -22.37 -6.71 36.15
N THR A 226 -21.07 -6.40 36.09
CA THR A 226 -20.20 -6.52 34.89
C THR A 226 -18.86 -7.16 35.21
N PHE A 227 -18.40 -8.16 34.43
CA PHE A 227 -17.11 -8.85 34.66
C PHE A 227 -16.43 -9.39 33.39
N HIS A 228 -15.10 -9.53 33.44
CA HIS A 228 -14.29 -9.93 32.27
C HIS A 228 -13.77 -11.39 32.26
N SER A 229 -13.32 -12.03 33.37
CA SER A 229 -12.76 -13.41 33.28
C SER A 229 -12.42 -14.12 34.61
N SER A 230 -13.35 -14.76 35.34
CA SER A 230 -12.97 -15.66 36.47
C SER A 230 -14.06 -16.66 36.88
N GLU A 231 -13.76 -17.62 37.76
CA GLU A 231 -14.76 -18.55 38.34
C GLU A 231 -15.49 -17.85 39.50
N GLN A 232 -16.75 -17.45 39.31
CA GLN A 232 -17.55 -16.70 40.28
C GLN A 232 -18.94 -17.32 40.49
N SER A 233 -19.46 -17.19 41.70
CA SER A 233 -20.84 -17.55 42.05
C SER A 233 -21.61 -16.32 42.52
N PHE A 234 -22.77 -16.09 41.91
CA PHE A 234 -23.68 -15.01 42.30
C PHE A 234 -24.98 -15.62 42.84
N ILE A 235 -25.40 -15.20 44.03
CA ILE A 235 -26.66 -15.60 44.66
C ILE A 235 -27.48 -14.33 44.90
N VAL A 236 -28.65 -14.25 44.26
CA VAL A 236 -29.56 -13.08 44.35
C VAL A 236 -30.93 -13.54 44.86
N GLN A 237 -31.38 -13.01 46.02
CA GLN A 237 -32.63 -13.38 46.71
C GLN A 237 -33.29 -12.16 47.41
N ASN A 238 -34.04 -11.32 46.70
CA ASN A 238 -34.48 -10.00 47.20
C ASN A 238 -35.93 -9.67 46.81
N VAL A 239 -36.45 -8.60 47.40
CA VAL A 239 -37.74 -7.99 47.04
C VAL A 239 -37.48 -6.74 46.20
N PHE A 240 -38.11 -6.66 45.03
CA PHE A 240 -38.00 -5.55 44.08
C PHE A 240 -39.38 -4.99 43.78
N SER A 241 -39.56 -3.68 43.94
CA SER A 241 -40.84 -3.02 43.63
C SER A 241 -40.69 -1.69 42.91
N LYS A 242 -41.56 -1.42 41.94
CA LYS A 242 -41.65 -0.13 41.21
C LYS A 242 -40.38 0.32 40.46
N SER A 243 -39.36 -0.52 40.36
CA SER A 243 -38.12 -0.19 39.64
C SER A 243 -38.24 -0.34 38.12
N GLN A 244 -37.32 0.29 37.37
CA GLN A 244 -37.25 0.21 35.90
C GLN A 244 -36.50 -1.05 35.41
N GLU A 245 -35.18 -1.13 35.61
CA GLU A 245 -34.35 -2.30 35.25
C GLU A 245 -33.86 -3.00 36.54
N VAL A 246 -34.31 -4.21 36.81
CA VAL A 246 -34.13 -4.78 38.15
C VAL A 246 -32.76 -5.46 38.30
N LEU A 247 -32.46 -6.46 37.47
CA LEU A 247 -31.24 -7.25 37.60
C LEU A 247 -30.57 -7.42 36.24
N ALA A 248 -29.38 -6.84 36.08
CA ALA A 248 -28.57 -7.00 34.87
C ALA A 248 -27.20 -7.58 35.23
N ILE A 249 -26.86 -8.72 34.62
CA ILE A 249 -25.57 -9.42 34.80
C ILE A 249 -24.95 -9.63 33.42
N GLN A 250 -23.79 -9.03 33.17
CA GLN A 250 -23.14 -9.03 31.85
C GLN A 250 -21.67 -9.46 31.95
N SER A 251 -21.22 -10.26 30.98
CA SER A 251 -19.79 -10.48 30.74
C SER A 251 -19.36 -9.92 29.38
N ASP A 252 -18.16 -9.35 29.36
CA ASP A 252 -17.54 -8.80 28.16
C ASP A 252 -16.68 -9.82 27.39
N THR A 253 -16.57 -11.08 27.85
CA THR A 253 -15.84 -12.13 27.14
C THR A 253 -16.75 -13.22 26.57
N SER A 254 -16.38 -13.72 25.39
CA SER A 254 -17.05 -14.83 24.70
C SER A 254 -16.51 -16.22 25.09
N MET A 255 -15.55 -16.28 26.02
CA MET A 255 -14.89 -17.52 26.42
C MET A 255 -15.76 -18.32 27.41
N GLU A 256 -15.77 -19.65 27.29
CA GLU A 256 -16.37 -20.54 28.29
C GLU A 256 -15.67 -20.35 29.64
N THR A 257 -16.33 -19.69 30.58
CA THR A 257 -15.86 -19.53 31.97
C THR A 257 -16.82 -20.26 32.90
N ASN A 258 -16.30 -20.88 33.97
CA ASN A 258 -17.10 -21.56 35.00
C ASN A 258 -17.79 -20.54 35.93
N ILE A 259 -18.68 -19.71 35.39
CA ILE A 259 -19.46 -18.75 36.17
C ILE A 259 -20.88 -19.29 36.35
N SER A 260 -21.32 -19.41 37.59
CA SER A 260 -22.67 -19.85 37.94
C SER A 260 -23.45 -18.71 38.60
N VAL A 261 -24.54 -18.30 37.97
CA VAL A 261 -25.46 -17.30 38.53
C VAL A 261 -26.73 -18.01 38.99
N ILE A 262 -27.09 -17.84 40.26
CA ILE A 262 -28.33 -18.36 40.86
C ILE A 262 -29.20 -17.17 41.27
N ILE A 263 -30.31 -17.00 40.56
CA ILE A 263 -31.33 -15.98 40.83
C ILE A 263 -32.53 -16.74 41.37
N SER A 264 -32.74 -16.71 42.68
CA SER A 264 -33.78 -17.53 43.29
C SER A 264 -34.53 -16.85 44.41
N GLU A 265 -35.78 -17.23 44.62
CA GLU A 265 -36.57 -16.77 45.77
C GLU A 265 -36.73 -15.23 45.81
N ASN A 266 -36.67 -14.56 44.64
CA ASN A 266 -36.92 -13.13 44.52
C ASN A 266 -38.41 -12.84 44.32
N SER A 267 -38.86 -11.68 44.80
CA SER A 267 -40.22 -11.15 44.59
C SER A 267 -40.17 -9.85 43.79
N PHE A 268 -40.67 -9.87 42.56
CA PHE A 268 -40.75 -8.71 41.66
C PHE A 268 -42.20 -8.22 41.60
N VAL A 269 -42.46 -6.97 42.01
CA VAL A 269 -43.82 -6.44 42.17
C VAL A 269 -43.98 -5.07 41.53
N ASN A 270 -45.00 -4.87 40.69
CA ASN A 270 -45.34 -3.55 40.11
C ASN A 270 -44.19 -2.88 39.31
N LEU A 271 -43.39 -3.66 38.56
CA LEU A 271 -42.29 -3.10 37.76
C LEU A 271 -42.80 -2.18 36.63
N LEU A 272 -42.04 -1.14 36.32
CA LEU A 272 -42.41 -0.09 35.37
C LEU A 272 -42.19 -0.51 33.89
N ARG A 273 -42.96 0.10 32.99
CA ARG A 273 -42.97 -0.21 31.56
C ARG A 273 -41.71 0.26 30.84
N GLY A 274 -41.21 -0.56 29.92
CA GLY A 274 -40.14 -0.19 28.97
C GLY A 274 -38.80 -0.94 29.12
N TYR A 275 -38.56 -1.63 30.23
CA TYR A 275 -37.26 -2.23 30.56
C TYR A 275 -37.35 -3.73 30.82
N THR A 276 -36.22 -4.43 30.93
CA THR A 276 -36.16 -5.88 31.26
C THR A 276 -35.98 -6.09 32.77
N ALA A 277 -36.75 -6.99 33.39
CA ALA A 277 -36.61 -7.24 34.83
C ALA A 277 -35.32 -8.02 35.15
N VAL A 278 -35.05 -9.13 34.45
CA VAL A 278 -33.82 -9.92 34.60
C VAL A 278 -33.13 -10.04 33.25
N SER A 279 -31.92 -9.51 33.11
CA SER A 279 -31.10 -9.58 31.89
C SER A 279 -29.75 -10.23 32.19
N VAL A 280 -29.49 -11.40 31.62
CA VAL A 280 -28.24 -12.14 31.84
C VAL A 280 -27.53 -12.42 30.51
N SER A 281 -26.21 -12.19 30.44
CA SER A 281 -25.43 -12.37 29.22
C SER A 281 -24.10 -13.09 29.47
N PHE A 282 -23.76 -14.10 28.64
CA PHE A 282 -22.45 -14.78 28.58
C PHE A 282 -22.07 -15.64 29.80
N VAL A 283 -23.04 -16.21 30.54
CA VAL A 283 -22.80 -17.08 31.71
C VAL A 283 -23.83 -18.19 31.87
N LYS A 284 -23.51 -19.26 32.62
CA LYS A 284 -24.48 -20.30 33.01
C LYS A 284 -25.39 -19.75 34.11
N THR A 285 -26.71 -19.87 33.95
CA THR A 285 -27.66 -19.26 34.89
C THR A 285 -28.80 -20.19 35.28
N ILE A 286 -29.11 -20.22 36.58
CA ILE A 286 -30.29 -20.85 37.16
C ILE A 286 -31.21 -19.73 37.68
N ILE A 287 -32.40 -19.61 37.10
CA ILE A 287 -33.43 -18.66 37.53
C ILE A 287 -34.60 -19.50 38.07
N SER A 288 -34.77 -19.56 39.40
CA SER A 288 -35.77 -20.45 39.96
C SER A 288 -36.47 -19.98 41.23
N LYS A 289 -37.73 -20.35 41.43
CA LYS A 289 -38.52 -19.95 42.62
C LYS A 289 -38.76 -18.44 42.75
N ASN A 290 -38.71 -17.69 41.66
CA ASN A 290 -38.99 -16.25 41.68
C ASN A 290 -40.48 -15.98 41.41
N SER A 291 -41.02 -14.91 41.97
CA SER A 291 -42.40 -14.46 41.74
C SER A 291 -42.41 -13.12 41.02
N PHE A 292 -43.10 -13.03 39.88
CA PHE A 292 -43.30 -11.82 39.09
C PHE A 292 -44.78 -11.45 39.11
N ASN A 293 -45.13 -10.41 39.88
CA ASN A 293 -46.52 -10.03 40.14
C ASN A 293 -46.78 -8.61 39.62
N ASN A 294 -47.78 -8.47 38.75
CA ASN A 294 -48.24 -7.18 38.21
C ASN A 294 -47.13 -6.34 37.56
N CYS A 295 -46.21 -6.99 36.83
CA CYS A 295 -45.10 -6.32 36.16
C CYS A 295 -45.52 -5.82 34.77
N SER A 296 -45.21 -4.55 34.45
CA SER A 296 -45.54 -3.92 33.16
C SER A 296 -44.33 -3.81 32.19
N SER A 297 -43.24 -4.49 32.53
CA SER A 297 -41.97 -4.53 31.81
C SER A 297 -42.11 -5.08 30.38
N THR A 298 -41.26 -4.67 29.42
CA THR A 298 -41.33 -5.19 28.03
C THR A 298 -40.89 -6.66 27.96
N THR A 299 -39.98 -7.07 28.83
CA THR A 299 -39.58 -8.47 29.00
C THR A 299 -39.19 -8.80 30.44
N LEU A 300 -39.77 -9.84 31.02
CA LEU A 300 -39.43 -10.20 32.41
C LEU A 300 -38.05 -10.86 32.52
N ILE A 301 -37.73 -11.84 31.66
CA ILE A 301 -36.44 -12.53 31.67
C ILE A 301 -35.83 -12.50 30.26
N SER A 302 -34.60 -12.00 30.13
CA SER A 302 -33.82 -11.96 28.90
C SER A 302 -32.49 -12.67 29.10
N VAL A 303 -32.19 -13.69 28.29
CA VAL A 303 -30.93 -14.42 28.34
C VAL A 303 -30.15 -14.28 27.03
N LYS A 304 -28.83 -14.05 27.12
CA LYS A 304 -27.90 -13.89 25.99
C LYS A 304 -26.67 -14.82 26.13
N ASN A 305 -26.19 -15.35 25.01
CA ASN A 305 -25.06 -16.28 24.77
C ASN A 305 -25.07 -17.76 25.32
N GLY A 306 -24.34 -18.64 24.61
CA GLY A 306 -24.55 -20.09 24.40
C GLY A 306 -24.20 -21.07 25.54
N PHE A 307 -24.62 -20.76 26.76
CA PHE A 307 -24.55 -21.67 27.91
C PHE A 307 -25.91 -22.31 28.21
N ASP A 308 -25.91 -23.40 28.98
CA ASP A 308 -27.14 -24.05 29.44
C ASP A 308 -27.82 -23.19 30.52
N HIS A 309 -28.93 -22.55 30.16
CA HIS A 309 -29.76 -21.78 31.07
C HIS A 309 -30.94 -22.64 31.58
N LEU A 310 -31.19 -22.59 32.88
CA LEU A 310 -32.34 -23.24 33.52
C LEU A 310 -33.25 -22.19 34.16
N ILE A 311 -34.46 -22.04 33.64
CA ILE A 311 -35.50 -21.16 34.16
C ILE A 311 -36.65 -22.05 34.65
N ALA A 312 -36.76 -22.30 35.94
CA ALA A 312 -37.73 -23.28 36.46
C ALA A 312 -38.33 -22.91 37.81
N ASN A 313 -39.55 -23.34 38.09
CA ASN A 313 -40.27 -23.08 39.35
C ASN A 313 -40.55 -21.60 39.62
N ASN A 314 -40.64 -20.74 38.60
CA ASN A 314 -41.02 -19.34 38.75
C ASN A 314 -42.54 -19.17 38.58
N THR A 315 -43.11 -18.16 39.23
CA THR A 315 -44.53 -17.79 39.10
C THR A 315 -44.67 -16.43 38.43
N PHE A 316 -45.40 -16.38 37.33
CA PHE A 316 -45.80 -15.16 36.65
C PHE A 316 -47.30 -14.91 36.90
N VAL A 317 -47.68 -13.73 37.38
CA VAL A 317 -49.07 -13.39 37.75
C VAL A 317 -49.42 -11.97 37.31
N ASN A 318 -50.58 -11.80 36.68
CA ASN A 318 -51.18 -10.50 36.32
C ASN A 318 -50.22 -9.51 35.60
N SER A 319 -49.25 -10.00 34.81
CA SER A 319 -48.23 -9.17 34.15
C SER A 319 -48.56 -8.89 32.67
N THR A 320 -49.83 -8.54 32.40
CA THR A 320 -50.46 -8.57 31.06
C THR A 320 -49.95 -7.55 30.04
N ASP A 321 -49.23 -6.51 30.49
CA ASP A 321 -48.66 -5.49 29.59
C ASP A 321 -47.29 -5.88 29.00
N SER A 322 -46.74 -7.03 29.41
CA SER A 322 -45.42 -7.50 28.95
C SER A 322 -45.51 -8.17 27.58
N ILE A 323 -44.61 -7.81 26.66
CA ILE A 323 -44.57 -8.38 25.28
C ILE A 323 -44.06 -9.83 25.31
N CYS A 324 -43.09 -10.14 26.17
CA CYS A 324 -42.53 -11.49 26.36
C CYS A 324 -42.23 -11.71 27.85
N TYR A 325 -42.62 -12.83 28.47
CA TYR A 325 -42.17 -13.18 29.82
C TYR A 325 -40.73 -13.70 29.79
N VAL A 326 -40.38 -14.52 28.81
CA VAL A 326 -39.01 -14.98 28.58
C VAL A 326 -38.61 -14.74 27.13
N GLN A 327 -37.42 -14.19 26.90
CA GLN A 327 -36.84 -14.02 25.58
C GLN A 327 -35.38 -14.52 25.54
N THR A 328 -34.94 -14.90 24.34
CA THR A 328 -33.54 -15.14 24.04
C THR A 328 -33.09 -14.28 22.87
N LYS A 329 -31.85 -13.77 22.90
CA LYS A 329 -31.27 -12.97 21.81
C LYS A 329 -30.13 -13.69 21.08
N GLN A 330 -30.14 -15.02 21.10
CA GLN A 330 -29.05 -15.84 20.57
C GLN A 330 -29.44 -16.60 19.31
N PRO A 331 -28.58 -16.70 18.29
CA PRO A 331 -28.80 -17.61 17.16
C PRO A 331 -29.03 -19.04 17.62
N TYR A 332 -29.99 -19.72 16.97
CA TYR A 332 -30.17 -21.15 17.12
C TYR A 332 -28.84 -21.89 16.93
N THR A 333 -28.50 -22.74 17.89
CA THR A 333 -27.31 -23.60 17.84
C THR A 333 -27.75 -25.04 17.99
N LYS A 334 -27.38 -25.90 17.03
CA LYS A 334 -27.73 -27.33 17.06
C LYS A 334 -27.36 -27.94 18.43
N GLY A 335 -28.34 -28.56 19.08
CA GLY A 335 -28.16 -29.28 20.35
C GLY A 335 -28.16 -28.42 21.63
N LYS A 336 -28.26 -27.08 21.53
CA LYS A 336 -28.38 -26.20 22.70
C LYS A 336 -29.80 -25.64 22.80
N THR A 337 -30.50 -25.95 23.87
CA THR A 337 -31.86 -25.45 24.17
C THR A 337 -31.89 -24.80 25.54
N ILE A 338 -32.63 -23.69 25.67
CA ILE A 338 -32.86 -23.05 26.97
C ILE A 338 -34.04 -23.75 27.64
N SER A 339 -33.86 -24.26 28.85
CA SER A 339 -34.98 -24.85 29.58
C SER A 339 -35.76 -23.77 30.32
N ALA A 340 -37.04 -23.63 30.01
CA ALA A 340 -38.03 -22.83 30.73
C ALA A 340 -39.18 -23.70 31.29
N SER A 341 -38.85 -24.93 31.67
CA SER A 341 -39.79 -25.91 32.23
C SER A 341 -40.22 -25.57 33.66
N LEU A 342 -41.34 -26.13 34.10
CA LEU A 342 -41.82 -26.09 35.49
C LEU A 342 -42.12 -24.67 36.00
N ASN A 343 -42.58 -23.75 35.15
CA ASN A 343 -43.03 -22.42 35.59
C ASN A 343 -44.57 -22.33 35.60
N TYR A 344 -45.14 -21.42 36.38
CA TYR A 344 -46.55 -21.02 36.26
C TYR A 344 -46.64 -19.73 35.44
N TRP A 345 -47.33 -19.77 34.29
CA TRP A 345 -47.31 -18.70 33.28
C TRP A 345 -48.54 -17.79 33.29
N ASP A 346 -49.27 -17.73 34.41
CA ASP A 346 -50.60 -17.10 34.62
C ASP A 346 -51.79 -17.72 33.87
N THR A 347 -51.56 -18.72 33.03
CA THR A 347 -52.56 -19.40 32.21
C THR A 347 -52.24 -20.88 32.12
N ASN A 348 -53.28 -21.71 31.96
CA ASN A 348 -53.15 -23.15 31.71
C ASN A 348 -53.27 -23.51 30.21
N ASP A 349 -53.51 -22.53 29.33
CA ASP A 349 -53.55 -22.70 27.88
C ASP A 349 -52.14 -22.63 27.27
N ILE A 350 -51.68 -23.72 26.67
CA ILE A 350 -50.35 -23.84 26.04
C ILE A 350 -50.12 -22.80 24.94
N PHE A 351 -51.16 -22.36 24.21
CA PHE A 351 -51.00 -21.34 23.16
C PHE A 351 -50.74 -19.96 23.77
N ALA A 352 -51.49 -19.62 24.81
CA ALA A 352 -51.24 -18.42 25.60
C ALA A 352 -49.85 -18.46 26.27
N VAL A 353 -49.39 -19.61 26.78
CA VAL A 353 -48.01 -19.77 27.29
C VAL A 353 -46.98 -19.49 26.19
N LYS A 354 -47.11 -20.10 25.00
CA LYS A 354 -46.15 -19.88 23.90
C LYS A 354 -46.13 -18.44 23.39
N SER A 355 -47.26 -17.72 23.42
CA SER A 355 -47.31 -16.31 23.06
C SER A 355 -46.52 -15.39 24.01
N LYS A 356 -46.21 -15.88 25.22
CA LYS A 356 -45.42 -15.18 26.23
C LYS A 356 -43.93 -15.54 26.16
N VAL A 357 -43.52 -16.35 25.19
CA VAL A 357 -42.13 -16.75 25.01
C VAL A 357 -41.66 -16.29 23.64
N CYS A 358 -40.63 -15.45 23.63
CA CYS A 358 -40.02 -14.91 22.41
C CYS A 358 -38.75 -15.69 22.11
N ASP A 359 -38.94 -16.79 21.38
CA ASP A 359 -37.92 -17.77 21.00
C ASP A 359 -37.79 -17.90 19.47
N PHE A 360 -37.04 -18.92 19.03
CA PHE A 360 -36.81 -19.25 17.62
C PHE A 360 -38.07 -19.18 16.74
N PHE A 361 -39.21 -19.63 17.25
CA PHE A 361 -40.45 -19.67 16.46
C PHE A 361 -41.07 -18.29 16.26
N VAL A 362 -40.77 -17.33 17.15
CA VAL A 362 -41.14 -15.91 17.01
C VAL A 362 -40.09 -15.15 16.20
N ASP A 363 -38.80 -15.44 16.38
CA ASP A 363 -37.71 -14.86 15.61
C ASP A 363 -36.65 -15.94 15.34
N SER A 364 -36.50 -16.32 14.07
CA SER A 364 -35.58 -17.40 13.67
C SER A 364 -34.10 -17.09 13.90
N SER A 365 -33.76 -15.84 14.21
CA SER A 365 -32.42 -15.45 14.65
C SER A 365 -32.16 -15.74 16.13
N THR A 366 -33.16 -16.27 16.85
CA THR A 366 -33.10 -16.56 18.29
C THR A 366 -33.09 -18.07 18.58
N ALA A 367 -32.85 -18.48 19.83
CA ALA A 367 -32.69 -19.88 20.24
C ALA A 367 -34.05 -20.49 20.65
N ILE A 368 -34.12 -21.82 20.71
CA ILE A 368 -35.34 -22.51 21.16
C ILE A 368 -35.42 -22.49 22.68
N ILE A 369 -36.59 -22.13 23.21
CA ILE A 369 -36.91 -22.19 24.64
C ILE A 369 -37.89 -23.35 24.85
N ASP A 370 -37.49 -24.36 25.63
CA ASP A 370 -38.34 -25.50 25.96
C ASP A 370 -39.20 -25.20 27.21
N VAL A 371 -40.51 -25.10 27.02
CA VAL A 371 -41.50 -24.84 28.09
C VAL A 371 -42.21 -26.11 28.60
N LYS A 372 -41.71 -27.31 28.26
CA LYS A 372 -42.36 -28.58 28.65
C LYS A 372 -42.56 -28.70 30.17
N GLY A 373 -43.74 -29.18 30.54
CA GLY A 373 -44.14 -29.43 31.93
C GLY A 373 -44.29 -28.14 32.72
N PHE A 374 -45.44 -27.46 32.64
CA PHE A 374 -45.71 -26.21 33.35
C PHE A 374 -46.84 -26.40 34.38
N TYR A 375 -46.91 -25.51 35.37
CA TYR A 375 -47.94 -25.59 36.42
C TYR A 375 -49.28 -25.04 35.92
N GLU A 376 -50.38 -25.72 36.24
CA GLU A 376 -51.74 -25.27 35.88
C GLU A 376 -52.26 -24.14 36.77
N ASP A 377 -51.74 -24.03 38.00
CA ASP A 377 -52.16 -23.05 38.99
C ASP A 377 -50.98 -22.44 39.74
N PHE A 378 -51.23 -21.29 40.36
CA PHE A 378 -50.26 -20.54 41.16
C PHE A 378 -49.77 -21.31 42.41
N SER A 379 -50.49 -22.35 42.84
CA SER A 379 -50.09 -23.16 44.00
C SER A 379 -49.02 -24.22 43.67
N MET A 380 -48.64 -24.34 42.38
CA MET A 380 -47.62 -25.28 41.89
C MET A 380 -47.91 -26.75 42.22
N LYS A 381 -49.18 -27.11 42.42
CA LYS A 381 -49.59 -28.47 42.85
C LYS A 381 -49.86 -29.44 41.71
N LYS A 382 -50.19 -28.92 40.51
CA LYS A 382 -50.56 -29.75 39.35
C LYS A 382 -49.77 -29.35 38.11
N LEU A 383 -49.08 -30.34 37.52
CA LEU A 383 -48.27 -30.19 36.30
C LEU A 383 -49.07 -30.65 35.07
N ASN A 384 -49.08 -29.82 34.03
CA ASN A 384 -49.54 -30.20 32.70
C ASN A 384 -48.35 -30.68 31.86
N TYR A 385 -48.26 -32.00 31.67
CA TYR A 385 -47.32 -32.62 30.75
C TYR A 385 -47.96 -32.77 29.36
N SER A 386 -48.24 -31.66 28.69
CA SER A 386 -48.51 -31.70 27.26
C SER A 386 -47.19 -31.86 26.51
N LYS A 387 -47.12 -32.75 25.52
CA LYS A 387 -46.14 -32.57 24.43
C LYS A 387 -46.47 -31.17 23.90
N ALA A 388 -45.61 -30.19 24.14
CA ALA A 388 -45.80 -28.87 23.59
C ALA A 388 -45.66 -28.98 22.06
N ILE A 389 -46.74 -29.33 21.35
CA ILE A 389 -46.71 -29.48 19.90
C ILE A 389 -46.44 -28.07 19.36
N ASP A 390 -45.28 -27.85 18.77
CA ASP A 390 -45.07 -26.71 17.88
C ASP A 390 -45.83 -27.02 16.59
N MET A 391 -47.11 -26.66 16.59
CA MET A 391 -48.06 -27.01 15.54
C MET A 391 -47.57 -26.54 14.18
N PHE A 392 -47.15 -27.49 13.35
CA PHE A 392 -46.75 -27.28 11.96
C PHE A 392 -47.80 -26.54 11.11
N ARG A 393 -49.10 -26.73 11.42
CA ARG A 393 -50.25 -26.19 10.67
C ARG A 393 -51.34 -25.70 11.61
N SER A 394 -51.91 -24.52 11.36
CA SER A 394 -53.16 -24.06 12.00
C SER A 394 -54.34 -23.98 11.01
N ALA A 395 -55.54 -23.70 11.51
CA ALA A 395 -56.79 -23.75 10.74
C ALA A 395 -56.76 -22.86 9.47
N ILE A 396 -57.43 -23.33 8.41
CA ILE A 396 -57.56 -22.61 7.14
C ILE A 396 -58.38 -21.34 7.39
N ASN A 397 -57.90 -20.18 6.94
CA ASN A 397 -58.74 -19.00 6.90
C ASN A 397 -59.67 -19.08 5.67
N GLU A 398 -60.92 -19.48 5.90
CA GLU A 398 -61.93 -19.70 4.85
C GLU A 398 -62.21 -18.46 3.98
N THR A 399 -61.90 -17.24 4.46
CA THR A 399 -62.09 -16.00 3.68
C THR A 399 -60.92 -15.61 2.78
N THR A 400 -59.69 -16.06 3.08
CA THR A 400 -58.48 -15.68 2.32
C THR A 400 -57.81 -16.84 1.60
N ASN A 401 -58.25 -18.09 1.86
CA ASN A 401 -57.63 -19.33 1.38
C ASN A 401 -56.12 -19.42 1.65
N ILE A 402 -55.69 -18.81 2.77
CA ILE A 402 -54.32 -18.84 3.27
C ILE A 402 -54.27 -19.86 4.42
N THR A 403 -53.29 -20.76 4.38
CA THR A 403 -52.97 -21.64 5.51
C THR A 403 -51.73 -21.12 6.22
N TYR A 404 -51.82 -20.96 7.55
CA TYR A 404 -50.67 -20.59 8.37
C TYR A 404 -49.87 -21.84 8.76
N ILE A 405 -48.55 -21.76 8.56
CA ILE A 405 -47.61 -22.83 8.89
C ILE A 405 -46.43 -22.29 9.73
N GLY A 406 -45.73 -23.19 10.40
CA GLY A 406 -44.57 -22.88 11.25
C GLY A 406 -44.48 -23.84 12.43
N GLY A 407 -43.34 -23.94 13.13
CA GLY A 407 -43.15 -24.92 14.21
C GLY A 407 -42.17 -26.03 13.85
N ILE A 408 -42.29 -27.18 14.52
CA ILE A 408 -41.37 -28.32 14.33
C ILE A 408 -41.98 -29.31 13.35
N VAL A 409 -41.18 -29.77 12.39
CA VAL A 409 -41.52 -30.88 11.49
C VAL A 409 -40.71 -32.10 11.89
N ASP A 410 -41.39 -33.11 12.39
CA ASP A 410 -40.82 -34.38 12.88
C ASP A 410 -41.16 -35.59 12.00
N ASP A 411 -42.00 -35.43 10.97
CA ASP A 411 -42.34 -36.45 9.96
C ASP A 411 -42.25 -35.89 8.54
N ASP A 412 -41.98 -36.78 7.56
CA ASP A 412 -41.93 -36.42 6.13
C ASP A 412 -43.25 -35.77 5.67
N ILE A 413 -43.14 -34.64 4.96
CA ILE A 413 -44.33 -33.91 4.49
C ILE A 413 -44.11 -33.22 3.16
N ASP A 414 -45.14 -33.24 2.33
CA ASP A 414 -45.24 -32.41 1.14
C ASP A 414 -46.32 -31.34 1.35
N ILE A 415 -45.89 -30.07 1.45
CA ILE A 415 -46.76 -28.93 1.72
C ILE A 415 -47.83 -28.78 0.62
N SER A 416 -47.52 -29.20 -0.61
CA SER A 416 -48.47 -29.12 -1.74
C SER A 416 -49.72 -29.98 -1.53
N THR A 417 -49.63 -31.05 -0.74
CA THR A 417 -50.73 -31.97 -0.47
C THR A 417 -51.77 -31.43 0.53
N LEU A 418 -51.52 -30.26 1.12
CA LEU A 418 -52.39 -29.67 2.14
C LEU A 418 -53.65 -28.97 1.57
N GLY A 419 -53.82 -28.98 0.24
CA GLY A 419 -55.05 -28.56 -0.44
C GLY A 419 -55.21 -27.06 -0.68
N VAL A 420 -54.16 -26.26 -0.47
CA VAL A 420 -54.14 -24.81 -0.75
C VAL A 420 -52.89 -24.42 -1.53
N SER A 421 -52.96 -23.31 -2.28
CA SER A 421 -51.83 -22.81 -3.08
C SER A 421 -51.03 -21.69 -2.41
N ARG A 422 -51.50 -21.15 -1.27
CA ARG A 422 -50.86 -20.03 -0.56
C ARG A 422 -50.70 -20.32 0.93
N PHE A 423 -49.45 -20.24 1.39
CA PHE A 423 -49.07 -20.47 2.78
C PHE A 423 -48.46 -19.22 3.38
N MET A 424 -48.72 -18.98 4.66
CA MET A 424 -48.12 -17.90 5.43
C MET A 424 -47.27 -18.49 6.56
N LEU A 425 -45.96 -18.22 6.53
CA LEU A 425 -45.05 -18.60 7.60
C LEU A 425 -45.19 -17.57 8.73
N ASN A 426 -46.05 -17.84 9.73
CA ASN A 426 -46.25 -16.95 10.88
C ASN A 426 -45.42 -17.33 12.11
N ARG A 427 -44.84 -18.54 12.10
CA ARG A 427 -43.83 -19.00 13.05
C ARG A 427 -42.68 -19.61 12.26
N SER A 428 -41.46 -19.49 12.75
CA SER A 428 -40.29 -20.07 12.06
C SER A 428 -40.43 -21.58 11.96
N LEU A 429 -39.83 -22.19 10.92
CA LEU A 429 -39.92 -23.63 10.69
C LEU A 429 -38.62 -24.32 11.10
N LEU A 430 -38.71 -25.40 11.87
CA LEU A 430 -37.58 -26.28 12.19
C LEU A 430 -37.83 -27.67 11.62
N ILE A 431 -37.03 -28.08 10.62
CA ILE A 431 -37.08 -29.42 10.03
C ILE A 431 -36.09 -30.31 10.78
N GLN A 432 -36.58 -31.36 11.44
CA GLN A 432 -35.75 -32.28 12.22
C GLN A 432 -34.84 -33.17 11.36
N GLU A 433 -33.81 -33.71 11.99
CA GLU A 433 -32.89 -34.65 11.35
C GLU A 433 -33.63 -35.92 10.89
N GLY A 434 -33.35 -36.40 9.68
CA GLY A 434 -34.05 -37.54 9.08
C GLY A 434 -35.40 -37.22 8.41
N VAL A 435 -35.91 -35.99 8.55
CA VAL A 435 -37.20 -35.56 7.98
C VAL A 435 -37.00 -34.87 6.63
N THR A 436 -37.86 -35.17 5.67
CA THR A 436 -37.92 -34.54 4.34
C THR A 436 -39.16 -33.67 4.20
N VAL A 437 -38.95 -32.37 3.95
CA VAL A 437 -40.03 -31.43 3.60
C VAL A 437 -39.96 -31.07 2.13
N ARG A 438 -41.07 -31.20 1.42
CA ARG A 438 -41.23 -30.78 0.02
C ARG A 438 -42.16 -29.57 -0.08
N ILE A 439 -41.76 -28.55 -0.82
CA ILE A 439 -42.55 -27.32 -1.06
C ILE A 439 -42.70 -27.12 -2.56
N GLN A 440 -43.77 -27.64 -3.17
CA GLN A 440 -43.90 -27.75 -4.63
C GLN A 440 -45.16 -27.05 -5.16
N GLY A 441 -45.03 -26.23 -6.20
CA GLY A 441 -46.19 -25.61 -6.89
C GLY A 441 -47.02 -24.64 -6.04
N VAL A 442 -46.45 -24.10 -4.97
CA VAL A 442 -47.16 -23.25 -3.99
C VAL A 442 -46.44 -21.93 -3.76
N THR A 443 -47.17 -20.92 -3.26
CA THR A 443 -46.60 -19.65 -2.77
C THR A 443 -46.42 -19.70 -1.26
N LEU A 444 -45.19 -19.59 -0.78
CA LEU A 444 -44.84 -19.44 0.63
C LEU A 444 -44.50 -17.97 0.93
N ASN A 445 -45.37 -17.31 1.69
CA ASN A 445 -45.22 -15.95 2.17
C ASN A 445 -44.57 -15.93 3.55
N ILE A 446 -43.40 -15.31 3.68
CA ILE A 446 -42.63 -15.25 4.94
C ILE A 446 -42.87 -13.93 5.65
N THR A 447 -43.35 -13.98 6.89
CA THR A 447 -43.61 -12.79 7.71
C THR A 447 -42.34 -12.31 8.44
N ASP A 448 -42.41 -11.12 9.02
CA ASP A 448 -41.29 -10.46 9.68
C ASP A 448 -40.54 -11.37 10.69
N VAL A 449 -39.21 -11.35 10.61
CA VAL A 449 -38.20 -12.10 11.38
C VAL A 449 -38.33 -13.64 11.36
N LYS A 450 -39.17 -14.19 10.48
CA LYS A 450 -39.33 -15.65 10.32
C LYS A 450 -38.29 -16.20 9.35
N GLY A 451 -38.02 -17.50 9.49
CA GLY A 451 -37.05 -18.23 8.70
C GLY A 451 -37.29 -19.73 8.79
N ILE A 452 -36.47 -20.49 8.05
CA ILE A 452 -36.55 -21.96 8.00
C ILE A 452 -35.19 -22.50 8.41
N VAL A 453 -35.11 -23.29 9.48
CA VAL A 453 -33.91 -24.02 9.87
C VAL A 453 -34.04 -25.47 9.47
N VAL A 454 -33.04 -25.97 8.75
CA VAL A 454 -33.05 -27.30 8.15
C VAL A 454 -31.96 -28.16 8.81
N LEU A 455 -32.39 -29.14 9.61
CA LEU A 455 -31.53 -30.24 10.11
C LEU A 455 -31.73 -31.54 9.32
N GLY A 456 -32.85 -31.66 8.58
CA GLY A 456 -33.18 -32.76 7.66
C GLY A 456 -33.02 -32.36 6.20
N THR A 457 -33.89 -32.84 5.32
CA THR A 457 -33.87 -32.50 3.88
C THR A 457 -34.97 -31.52 3.53
N LEU A 458 -34.64 -30.46 2.81
CA LEU A 458 -35.61 -29.53 2.23
C LEU A 458 -35.52 -29.57 0.70
N VAL A 459 -36.66 -29.81 0.05
CA VAL A 459 -36.80 -29.75 -1.41
C VAL A 459 -37.81 -28.67 -1.77
N ILE A 460 -37.38 -27.70 -2.56
CA ILE A 460 -38.21 -26.57 -3.00
C ILE A 460 -38.43 -26.71 -4.50
N GLY A 461 -39.70 -26.81 -4.88
CA GLY A 461 -40.15 -27.02 -6.24
C GLY A 461 -39.90 -28.43 -6.76
N SER A 462 -40.18 -28.61 -8.04
CA SER A 462 -40.08 -29.87 -8.77
C SER A 462 -39.81 -29.57 -10.24
N SER A 463 -39.05 -30.45 -10.92
CA SER A 463 -38.90 -30.43 -12.38
C SER A 463 -40.22 -30.73 -13.10
N ASP A 464 -41.13 -31.44 -12.43
CA ASP A 464 -42.33 -32.01 -13.04
C ASP A 464 -43.57 -31.11 -12.83
N SER A 465 -43.43 -30.03 -12.05
CA SER A 465 -44.50 -29.08 -11.76
C SER A 465 -44.60 -28.01 -12.85
N VAL A 466 -45.82 -27.82 -13.38
CA VAL A 466 -46.14 -26.73 -14.32
C VAL A 466 -46.07 -25.37 -13.63
N ASP A 467 -46.49 -25.31 -12.36
CA ASP A 467 -46.48 -24.08 -11.56
C ASP A 467 -45.14 -23.93 -10.83
N ARG A 468 -44.56 -22.73 -10.90
CA ARG A 468 -43.36 -22.37 -10.15
C ARG A 468 -43.67 -22.26 -8.66
N THR A 469 -42.82 -22.84 -7.82
CA THR A 469 -42.85 -22.53 -6.38
C THR A 469 -42.41 -21.08 -6.20
N VAL A 470 -43.11 -20.31 -5.38
CA VAL A 470 -42.76 -18.93 -5.05
C VAL A 470 -42.45 -18.83 -3.57
N ILE A 471 -41.25 -18.39 -3.21
CA ILE A 471 -40.88 -18.05 -1.83
C ILE A 471 -40.61 -16.56 -1.78
N GLN A 472 -41.44 -15.84 -1.03
CA GLN A 472 -41.36 -14.39 -1.00
C GLN A 472 -41.59 -13.84 0.40
N LYS A 473 -40.95 -12.71 0.69
CA LYS A 473 -41.27 -11.92 1.87
C LYS A 473 -42.66 -11.30 1.75
N HIS A 474 -43.44 -11.41 2.82
CA HIS A 474 -44.72 -10.73 2.97
C HIS A 474 -44.57 -9.36 3.63
N SER A 475 -43.83 -9.28 4.74
CA SER A 475 -43.59 -8.06 5.52
C SER A 475 -42.24 -8.15 6.26
N GLY A 476 -41.69 -7.00 6.67
CA GLY A 476 -40.54 -6.99 7.58
C GLY A 476 -39.22 -7.52 7.02
N VAL A 477 -38.44 -8.28 7.79
CA VAL A 477 -37.17 -8.90 7.37
C VAL A 477 -37.34 -10.42 7.29
N TRP A 478 -36.95 -11.05 6.19
CA TRP A 478 -36.84 -12.51 6.11
C TRP A 478 -35.41 -12.95 6.47
N ASN A 479 -35.29 -13.74 7.53
CA ASN A 479 -34.03 -14.15 8.17
C ASN A 479 -33.24 -15.27 7.46
N SER A 480 -33.70 -15.79 6.30
CA SER A 480 -33.11 -16.87 5.47
C SER A 480 -33.63 -18.31 5.69
N ILE A 481 -33.20 -19.21 4.80
CA ILE A 481 -33.18 -20.67 4.98
C ILE A 481 -31.79 -21.05 5.50
N VAL A 482 -31.71 -21.53 6.74
CA VAL A 482 -30.45 -21.86 7.42
C VAL A 482 -30.22 -23.37 7.35
N LEU A 483 -29.09 -23.79 6.77
CA LEU A 483 -28.72 -25.20 6.57
C LEU A 483 -27.68 -25.68 7.58
N TYR A 484 -27.95 -26.83 8.21
CA TYR A 484 -27.01 -27.54 9.10
C TYR A 484 -26.83 -29.00 8.66
N ASN A 485 -25.66 -29.33 8.10
CA ASN A 485 -25.25 -30.72 7.79
C ASN A 485 -26.13 -31.45 6.75
N THR A 486 -26.85 -30.74 5.88
CA THR A 486 -27.78 -31.35 4.92
C THR A 486 -27.79 -30.69 3.55
N GLY A 487 -28.36 -31.39 2.55
CA GLY A 487 -28.51 -30.87 1.20
C GLY A 487 -29.79 -30.07 1.01
N LEU A 488 -29.74 -29.05 0.15
CA LEU A 488 -30.90 -28.27 -0.29
C LEU A 488 -31.02 -28.36 -1.81
N ASN A 489 -32.20 -28.75 -2.30
CA ASN A 489 -32.54 -28.74 -3.72
C ASN A 489 -33.60 -27.68 -3.99
N VAL A 490 -33.30 -26.71 -4.85
CA VAL A 490 -34.22 -25.66 -5.30
C VAL A 490 -34.41 -25.78 -6.81
N LEU A 491 -35.61 -26.14 -7.24
CA LEU A 491 -35.96 -26.43 -8.63
C LEU A 491 -37.14 -25.56 -9.06
N ASN A 492 -37.11 -24.97 -10.26
CA ASN A 492 -38.25 -24.24 -10.85
C ASN A 492 -38.93 -23.26 -9.86
N THR A 493 -38.14 -22.37 -9.26
CA THR A 493 -38.56 -21.54 -8.11
C THR A 493 -38.34 -20.05 -8.37
N ASN A 494 -39.23 -19.20 -7.86
CA ASN A 494 -39.00 -17.76 -7.74
C ASN A 494 -38.72 -17.39 -6.27
N ILE A 495 -37.62 -16.69 -6.01
CA ILE A 495 -37.21 -16.25 -4.66
C ILE A 495 -37.09 -14.72 -4.62
N SER A 496 -37.73 -14.06 -3.65
CA SER A 496 -37.63 -12.60 -3.45
C SER A 496 -37.78 -12.21 -1.98
N GLY A 497 -37.32 -11.02 -1.58
CA GLY A 497 -37.60 -10.48 -0.24
C GLY A 497 -36.59 -10.79 0.87
N ALA A 498 -35.61 -11.68 0.63
CA ALA A 498 -34.65 -12.11 1.65
C ALA A 498 -33.47 -11.15 1.78
N VAL A 499 -32.90 -10.97 2.99
CA VAL A 499 -31.58 -10.34 3.12
C VAL A 499 -30.50 -11.30 2.58
N ALA A 500 -30.51 -12.54 3.06
CA ALA A 500 -29.85 -13.67 2.43
C ALA A 500 -30.90 -14.77 2.23
N ALA A 501 -31.02 -15.34 1.04
CA ALA A 501 -32.04 -16.38 0.82
C ALA A 501 -31.63 -17.71 1.50
N ILE A 502 -30.35 -18.07 1.41
CA ILE A 502 -29.79 -19.33 1.93
C ILE A 502 -28.53 -19.02 2.76
N ASP A 503 -28.51 -19.47 4.01
CA ASP A 503 -27.39 -19.34 4.94
C ASP A 503 -26.84 -20.73 5.32
N ILE A 504 -25.60 -21.02 4.93
CA ILE A 504 -24.94 -22.32 5.14
C ILE A 504 -24.06 -22.23 6.40
N ARG A 505 -24.45 -22.93 7.46
CA ARG A 505 -23.72 -22.95 8.75
C ARG A 505 -22.81 -24.16 8.94
N SER A 506 -23.04 -25.25 8.19
CA SER A 506 -22.26 -26.49 8.25
C SER A 506 -22.34 -27.28 6.93
N SER A 507 -21.69 -28.46 6.82
CA SER A 507 -21.64 -29.32 5.61
C SER A 507 -22.92 -29.26 4.79
N SER A 508 -22.93 -28.61 3.63
CA SER A 508 -24.14 -28.56 2.80
C SER A 508 -23.81 -28.60 1.33
N SER A 509 -24.62 -29.34 0.57
CA SER A 509 -24.64 -29.27 -0.89
C SER A 509 -25.91 -28.55 -1.32
N VAL A 510 -25.77 -27.42 -2.01
CA VAL A 510 -26.89 -26.60 -2.47
C VAL A 510 -26.97 -26.70 -3.98
N TYR A 511 -28.08 -27.23 -4.48
CA TYR A 511 -28.37 -27.32 -5.92
C TYR A 511 -29.54 -26.40 -6.25
N ILE A 512 -29.30 -25.41 -7.11
CA ILE A 512 -30.30 -24.45 -7.59
C ILE A 512 -30.41 -24.56 -9.10
N HIS A 513 -31.58 -24.91 -9.61
CA HIS A 513 -31.81 -25.10 -11.03
C HIS A 513 -33.10 -24.41 -11.50
N ASN A 514 -33.03 -23.71 -12.64
CA ASN A 514 -34.16 -23.00 -13.24
C ASN A 514 -34.86 -22.06 -12.24
N CYS A 515 -34.08 -21.21 -11.57
CA CYS A 515 -34.54 -20.31 -10.51
C CYS A 515 -34.48 -18.84 -10.95
N THR A 516 -35.44 -18.03 -10.50
CA THR A 516 -35.39 -16.57 -10.63
C THR A 516 -35.32 -15.95 -9.25
N ALA A 517 -34.21 -15.27 -8.93
CA ALA A 517 -34.01 -14.56 -7.68
C ALA A 517 -33.87 -13.06 -7.94
N TYR A 518 -34.83 -12.26 -7.50
CA TYR A 518 -34.88 -10.83 -7.81
C TYR A 518 -35.49 -10.03 -6.66
N ASP A 519 -34.70 -9.13 -6.06
CA ASP A 519 -35.18 -8.10 -5.14
C ASP A 519 -34.10 -7.01 -4.92
N GLY A 520 -34.48 -5.73 -5.06
CA GLY A 520 -33.58 -4.59 -4.82
C GLY A 520 -33.12 -4.44 -3.38
N ALA A 521 -33.68 -5.22 -2.43
CA ALA A 521 -33.23 -5.29 -1.05
C ALA A 521 -32.42 -6.56 -0.70
N MET A 522 -32.30 -7.54 -1.60
CA MET A 522 -31.61 -8.80 -1.32
C MET A 522 -30.10 -8.60 -1.36
N GLN A 523 -29.39 -8.88 -0.26
CA GLN A 523 -27.95 -8.73 -0.20
C GLN A 523 -27.23 -9.89 -0.90
N SER A 524 -27.63 -11.13 -0.60
CA SER A 524 -26.99 -12.33 -1.16
C SER A 524 -28.00 -13.44 -1.46
N LEU A 525 -27.74 -14.26 -2.49
CA LEU A 525 -28.51 -15.49 -2.70
C LEU A 525 -28.04 -16.57 -1.74
N ILE A 526 -26.71 -16.74 -1.63
CA ILE A 526 -26.07 -17.73 -0.76
C ILE A 526 -25.02 -17.02 0.10
N LYS A 527 -25.07 -17.29 1.40
CA LYS A 527 -24.05 -16.89 2.36
C LYS A 527 -23.55 -18.11 3.13
N ALA A 528 -22.23 -18.22 3.31
CA ALA A 528 -21.60 -19.24 4.14
C ALA A 528 -20.51 -18.57 4.98
N ASP A 529 -20.83 -18.25 6.23
CA ASP A 529 -19.89 -17.59 7.15
C ASP A 529 -19.28 -18.62 8.11
N LYS A 530 -18.00 -18.94 7.88
CA LYS A 530 -17.20 -19.89 8.66
C LYS A 530 -17.88 -21.25 8.81
N PRO A 531 -18.22 -21.92 7.69
CA PRO A 531 -18.85 -23.24 7.75
C PRO A 531 -17.93 -24.21 8.50
N LYS A 532 -18.48 -25.18 9.23
CA LYS A 532 -17.67 -26.18 9.96
C LYS A 532 -17.05 -27.26 9.07
N HIS A 533 -17.56 -27.44 7.85
CA HIS A 533 -17.21 -28.53 6.94
C HIS A 533 -17.32 -28.07 5.46
N ASN A 534 -17.13 -29.00 4.50
CA ASN A 534 -17.11 -28.70 3.06
C ASN A 534 -18.42 -28.07 2.56
N VAL A 535 -18.29 -27.14 1.60
CA VAL A 535 -19.40 -26.46 0.95
C VAL A 535 -19.39 -26.77 -0.54
N SER A 536 -20.52 -27.22 -1.07
CA SER A 536 -20.72 -27.40 -2.52
C SER A 536 -21.95 -26.63 -2.96
N VAL A 537 -21.80 -25.81 -3.99
CA VAL A 537 -22.86 -24.98 -4.57
C VAL A 537 -22.90 -25.22 -6.07
N HIS A 538 -24.06 -25.59 -6.59
CA HIS A 538 -24.31 -25.72 -8.02
C HIS A 538 -25.51 -24.88 -8.42
N ILE A 539 -25.32 -23.93 -9.34
CA ILE A 539 -26.37 -23.06 -9.86
C ILE A 539 -26.43 -23.22 -11.38
N SER A 540 -27.60 -23.57 -11.91
CA SER A 540 -27.79 -23.73 -13.36
C SER A 540 -29.10 -23.16 -13.89
N ASN A 541 -29.08 -22.57 -15.09
CA ASN A 541 -30.25 -21.98 -15.76
C ASN A 541 -31.00 -20.92 -14.92
N CYS A 542 -30.29 -20.12 -14.13
CA CYS A 542 -30.89 -19.17 -13.19
C CYS A 542 -30.75 -17.71 -13.65
N ILE A 543 -31.67 -16.85 -13.21
CA ILE A 543 -31.56 -15.39 -13.32
C ILE A 543 -31.52 -14.81 -11.91
N VAL A 544 -30.41 -14.19 -11.53
CA VAL A 544 -30.17 -13.70 -10.17
C VAL A 544 -29.79 -12.22 -10.20
N SER A 545 -30.43 -11.40 -9.37
CA SER A 545 -30.08 -10.00 -9.17
C SER A 545 -30.11 -9.65 -7.68
N VAL A 546 -28.97 -9.22 -7.14
CA VAL A 546 -28.79 -8.87 -5.72
C VAL A 546 -28.02 -7.56 -5.55
N ASP A 547 -28.09 -7.00 -4.36
CA ASP A 547 -27.46 -5.74 -3.98
C ASP A 547 -26.00 -5.89 -3.50
N ALA A 548 -25.61 -7.05 -2.95
CA ALA A 548 -24.23 -7.35 -2.51
C ALA A 548 -23.66 -8.57 -3.24
N ASN A 549 -23.05 -9.55 -2.56
CA ASN A 549 -22.44 -10.71 -3.23
C ASN A 549 -23.51 -11.75 -3.60
N VAL A 550 -23.54 -12.29 -4.83
CA VAL A 550 -24.50 -13.38 -5.14
C VAL A 550 -24.20 -14.61 -4.27
N ILE A 551 -22.93 -15.00 -4.22
CA ILE A 551 -22.39 -16.05 -3.38
C ILE A 551 -21.27 -15.45 -2.52
N GLU A 552 -21.44 -15.48 -1.21
CA GLU A 552 -20.44 -15.06 -0.22
C GLU A 552 -20.01 -16.25 0.63
N ILE A 553 -18.71 -16.57 0.61
CA ILE A 553 -18.13 -17.65 1.43
C ILE A 553 -16.92 -17.09 2.20
N VAL A 554 -17.01 -17.09 3.52
CA VAL A 554 -15.91 -16.72 4.43
C VAL A 554 -15.42 -17.99 5.12
N VAL A 555 -14.12 -18.27 5.06
CA VAL A 555 -13.56 -19.58 5.44
C VAL A 555 -12.49 -19.41 6.51
N ASN A 556 -12.55 -20.25 7.55
CA ASN A 556 -11.62 -20.21 8.69
C ASN A 556 -10.98 -21.57 8.98
N ASP A 557 -11.04 -22.57 8.10
CA ASP A 557 -10.56 -23.94 8.36
C ASP A 557 -10.22 -24.67 7.03
N SER A 558 -9.63 -25.88 7.09
CA SER A 558 -9.20 -26.73 5.95
C SER A 558 -10.33 -27.30 5.05
N GLN A 559 -11.42 -26.58 4.85
CA GLN A 559 -12.60 -27.09 4.16
C GLN A 559 -12.49 -26.97 2.63
N SER A 560 -13.01 -27.95 1.89
CA SER A 560 -13.12 -27.87 0.42
C SER A 560 -14.34 -27.06 0.02
N ILE A 561 -14.20 -26.24 -1.02
CA ILE A 561 -15.25 -25.38 -1.58
C ILE A 561 -15.40 -25.69 -3.07
N ASP A 562 -16.61 -26.05 -3.50
CA ASP A 562 -16.91 -26.27 -4.91
C ASP A 562 -18.08 -25.37 -5.31
N VAL A 563 -17.91 -24.52 -6.33
CA VAL A 563 -18.92 -23.52 -6.72
C VAL A 563 -19.09 -23.54 -8.24
N ASN A 564 -20.07 -24.27 -8.76
CA ASN A 564 -20.29 -24.38 -10.21
C ASN A 564 -21.48 -23.52 -10.67
N ILE A 565 -21.28 -22.65 -11.67
CA ILE A 565 -22.33 -21.80 -12.26
C ILE A 565 -22.44 -22.05 -13.77
N GLU A 566 -23.62 -22.48 -14.22
CA GLU A 566 -23.84 -22.86 -15.62
C GLU A 566 -25.07 -22.16 -16.20
N ASN A 567 -24.96 -21.62 -17.42
CA ASN A 567 -26.08 -21.06 -18.19
C ASN A 567 -26.96 -20.08 -17.41
N SER A 568 -26.37 -19.27 -16.52
CA SER A 568 -27.11 -18.42 -15.58
C SER A 568 -26.73 -16.96 -15.74
N THR A 569 -27.69 -16.04 -15.65
CA THR A 569 -27.45 -14.59 -15.66
C THR A 569 -27.41 -14.05 -14.24
N MET A 570 -26.37 -13.31 -13.85
CA MET A 570 -26.14 -12.90 -12.46
C MET A 570 -25.73 -11.43 -12.37
N THR A 571 -26.45 -10.64 -11.59
CA THR A 571 -26.21 -9.20 -11.38
C THR A 571 -25.94 -8.94 -9.90
N SER A 572 -24.88 -8.18 -9.60
CA SER A 572 -24.50 -7.74 -8.26
C SER A 572 -24.34 -6.23 -8.29
N ASN A 573 -25.14 -5.45 -7.53
CA ASN A 573 -25.07 -4.00 -7.66
C ASN A 573 -23.83 -3.38 -7.00
N ARG A 574 -23.31 -3.96 -5.91
CA ARG A 574 -22.23 -3.34 -5.10
C ARG A 574 -20.93 -4.14 -5.01
N ASN A 575 -20.92 -5.47 -5.16
CA ASN A 575 -19.75 -6.31 -4.84
C ASN A 575 -19.40 -7.32 -5.95
N TYR A 576 -19.29 -8.63 -5.63
CA TYR A 576 -18.87 -9.69 -6.55
C TYR A 576 -19.99 -10.69 -6.81
N ILE A 577 -19.98 -11.39 -7.95
CA ILE A 577 -20.87 -12.55 -8.13
C ILE A 577 -20.45 -13.64 -7.14
N VAL A 578 -19.17 -14.00 -7.13
CA VAL A 578 -18.61 -14.98 -6.21
C VAL A 578 -17.48 -14.33 -5.41
N SER A 579 -17.61 -14.34 -4.08
CA SER A 579 -16.54 -13.92 -3.17
C SER A 579 -16.21 -15.04 -2.21
N VAL A 580 -14.96 -15.51 -2.26
CA VAL A 580 -14.38 -16.50 -1.34
C VAL A 580 -13.19 -15.85 -0.62
N THR A 581 -13.30 -15.68 0.69
CA THR A 581 -12.28 -14.98 1.50
C THR A 581 -11.87 -15.79 2.73
N ASP A 582 -10.57 -15.79 3.04
CA ASP A 582 -10.03 -16.30 4.30
C ASP A 582 -10.34 -15.34 5.46
N GLY A 583 -10.91 -15.87 6.55
CA GLY A 583 -11.33 -15.14 7.73
C GLY A 583 -10.51 -15.42 8.99
N SER A 584 -9.26 -15.92 8.86
CA SER A 584 -8.18 -16.02 9.87
C SER A 584 -7.78 -17.41 10.39
N SER A 585 -7.44 -18.38 9.52
CA SER A 585 -6.72 -19.60 9.97
C SER A 585 -5.68 -20.16 8.99
N ASN A 586 -4.73 -20.93 9.54
CA ASN A 586 -3.55 -21.51 8.87
C ASN A 586 -3.85 -22.67 7.88
N ARG A 587 -5.07 -22.81 7.34
CA ARG A 587 -5.40 -23.94 6.45
C ARG A 587 -6.22 -23.52 5.24
N SER A 588 -5.75 -23.92 4.07
CA SER A 588 -6.29 -23.47 2.80
C SER A 588 -7.47 -24.29 2.26
N PRO A 589 -8.53 -23.60 1.81
CA PRO A 589 -9.58 -24.22 1.02
C PRO A 589 -9.13 -24.64 -0.38
N LYS A 590 -9.80 -25.66 -0.94
CA LYS A 590 -9.66 -26.11 -2.33
C LYS A 590 -10.86 -25.62 -3.13
N LEU A 591 -10.64 -24.80 -4.17
CA LEU A 591 -11.67 -24.41 -5.14
C LEU A 591 -11.57 -25.34 -6.36
N VAL A 592 -12.62 -26.10 -6.66
CA VAL A 592 -12.58 -27.17 -7.68
C VAL A 592 -12.93 -26.65 -9.08
N ARG A 593 -14.03 -25.90 -9.24
CA ARG A 593 -14.39 -25.15 -10.47
C ARG A 593 -15.21 -23.92 -10.08
N VAL A 594 -15.09 -22.83 -10.85
CA VAL A 594 -16.06 -21.72 -10.94
C VAL A 594 -16.30 -21.46 -12.42
N SER A 595 -17.14 -22.30 -13.02
CA SER A 595 -17.63 -22.06 -14.38
C SER A 595 -18.59 -20.87 -14.33
N VAL A 596 -18.60 -20.02 -15.33
CA VAL A 596 -19.58 -18.94 -15.49
C VAL A 596 -20.09 -19.00 -16.93
N LEU A 597 -20.67 -20.14 -17.34
CA LEU A 597 -20.99 -20.39 -18.75
C LEU A 597 -22.18 -19.52 -19.20
N GLY A 598 -22.04 -18.70 -20.24
CA GLY A 598 -23.16 -17.94 -20.83
C GLY A 598 -23.82 -16.87 -19.94
N SER A 599 -23.19 -16.45 -18.84
CA SER A 599 -23.76 -15.41 -17.95
C SER A 599 -23.59 -14.01 -18.52
N HIS A 600 -24.48 -13.08 -18.19
CA HIS A 600 -24.22 -11.64 -18.27
C HIS A 600 -24.14 -11.08 -16.85
N SER A 601 -23.11 -10.29 -16.55
CA SER A 601 -22.91 -9.67 -15.23
C SER A 601 -22.93 -8.14 -15.29
N TYR A 602 -23.80 -7.49 -14.51
CA TYR A 602 -23.90 -6.02 -14.41
C TYR A 602 -23.69 -5.56 -12.95
N GLY A 603 -23.06 -4.40 -12.76
CA GLY A 603 -22.83 -3.78 -11.44
C GLY A 603 -21.69 -4.39 -10.61
N GLY A 604 -21.29 -3.70 -9.54
CA GLY A 604 -20.32 -4.22 -8.56
C GLY A 604 -18.83 -3.93 -8.82
N VAL A 605 -17.98 -4.51 -7.95
CA VAL A 605 -16.51 -4.41 -7.99
C VAL A 605 -15.92 -5.43 -8.97
N GLY A 606 -16.51 -6.63 -9.09
CA GLY A 606 -15.99 -7.71 -9.94
C GLY A 606 -16.93 -8.91 -10.13
N VAL A 607 -16.49 -9.91 -10.87
CA VAL A 607 -17.18 -11.20 -11.04
C VAL A 607 -16.73 -12.17 -9.95
N LEU A 608 -15.43 -12.29 -9.77
CA LEU A 608 -14.81 -13.29 -8.89
C LEU A 608 -13.77 -12.64 -7.98
N ASN A 609 -13.89 -12.88 -6.68
CA ASN A 609 -12.90 -12.48 -5.68
C ASN A 609 -12.48 -13.69 -4.87
N ILE A 610 -11.22 -14.09 -4.98
CA ILE A 610 -10.61 -15.18 -4.21
C ILE A 610 -9.42 -14.58 -3.45
N ARG A 611 -9.55 -14.40 -2.13
CA ARG A 611 -8.47 -13.82 -1.29
C ARG A 611 -8.13 -14.69 -0.10
N GLY A 612 -6.84 -14.92 0.12
CA GLY A 612 -6.32 -15.70 1.25
C GLY A 612 -5.18 -16.61 0.82
N CYS A 613 -4.44 -17.18 1.78
CA CYS A 613 -3.40 -18.15 1.44
C CYS A 613 -4.02 -19.51 1.14
N PHE A 614 -4.54 -19.72 -0.08
CA PHE A 614 -5.01 -21.05 -0.49
C PHE A 614 -3.82 -21.92 -0.99
N PHE A 615 -3.87 -23.25 -0.82
CA PHE A 615 -2.77 -24.16 -1.17
C PHE A 615 -2.95 -24.72 -2.58
N ARG A 616 -4.20 -24.74 -3.11
CA ARG A 616 -4.51 -25.14 -4.49
C ARG A 616 -5.87 -24.57 -4.91
N THR A 617 -5.86 -23.65 -5.85
CA THR A 617 -7.07 -23.11 -6.50
C THR A 617 -7.08 -23.49 -7.97
N GLU A 618 -8.16 -24.14 -8.42
CA GLU A 618 -8.43 -24.37 -9.84
C GLU A 618 -9.61 -23.47 -10.27
N LEU A 619 -9.36 -22.58 -11.23
CA LEU A 619 -10.34 -21.67 -11.81
C LEU A 619 -10.53 -22.04 -13.28
N THR A 620 -11.77 -22.21 -13.71
CA THR A 620 -12.10 -22.54 -15.11
C THR A 620 -13.23 -21.65 -15.59
N ILE A 621 -12.95 -20.76 -16.54
CA ILE A 621 -13.92 -19.81 -17.11
C ILE A 621 -14.02 -20.10 -18.60
N VAL A 622 -15.18 -20.51 -19.10
CA VAL A 622 -15.32 -20.97 -20.48
C VAL A 622 -16.60 -20.42 -21.09
N ASP A 623 -16.55 -19.95 -22.33
CA ASP A 623 -17.73 -19.49 -23.08
C ASP A 623 -18.58 -18.45 -22.29
N SER A 624 -17.92 -17.57 -21.54
CA SER A 624 -18.53 -16.56 -20.66
C SER A 624 -18.48 -15.15 -21.28
N GLU A 625 -19.47 -14.30 -20.99
CA GLU A 625 -19.41 -12.86 -21.30
C GLU A 625 -19.54 -12.01 -20.03
N PHE A 626 -18.61 -11.07 -19.85
CA PHE A 626 -18.58 -10.20 -18.68
C PHE A 626 -18.75 -8.75 -19.14
N ALA A 627 -19.65 -8.00 -18.49
CA ALA A 627 -19.74 -6.56 -18.76
C ALA A 627 -18.66 -5.79 -17.98
N ALA A 628 -18.46 -4.51 -18.33
CA ALA A 628 -17.57 -3.62 -17.60
C ALA A 628 -18.03 -3.44 -16.14
N THR A 629 -17.09 -3.37 -15.20
CA THR A 629 -17.39 -3.10 -13.79
C THR A 629 -17.14 -1.66 -13.41
N ARG A 630 -17.84 -1.17 -12.37
CA ARG A 630 -17.74 0.22 -11.92
C ARG A 630 -16.40 0.55 -11.24
N TYR A 631 -15.80 -0.44 -10.58
CA TYR A 631 -14.56 -0.27 -9.80
C TYR A 631 -13.34 -0.95 -10.43
N GLY A 632 -13.54 -1.68 -11.54
CA GLY A 632 -12.49 -1.99 -12.47
C GLY A 632 -11.68 -3.25 -12.20
N THR A 633 -12.19 -4.30 -11.53
CA THR A 633 -11.52 -5.62 -11.49
C THR A 633 -12.52 -6.75 -11.75
N LEU A 634 -12.47 -7.46 -12.87
CA LEU A 634 -13.38 -8.61 -13.08
C LEU A 634 -13.00 -9.82 -12.20
N VAL A 635 -11.71 -10.13 -12.10
CA VAL A 635 -11.20 -11.30 -11.38
C VAL A 635 -10.05 -10.88 -10.47
N SER A 636 -10.26 -10.98 -9.15
CA SER A 636 -9.26 -10.67 -8.12
C SER A 636 -8.78 -11.97 -7.47
N LEU A 637 -7.51 -12.32 -7.62
CA LEU A 637 -6.94 -13.57 -7.11
C LEU A 637 -5.72 -13.25 -6.24
N ALA A 638 -5.77 -13.63 -4.97
CA ALA A 638 -4.64 -13.55 -4.07
C ALA A 638 -4.29 -14.92 -3.50
N ASN A 639 -3.28 -15.60 -4.06
CA ASN A 639 -2.97 -17.01 -3.75
C ASN A 639 -1.57 -17.47 -4.26
N PRO A 640 -0.75 -18.16 -3.45
CA PRO A 640 0.57 -18.66 -3.86
C PRO A 640 0.56 -19.86 -4.83
N SER A 641 -0.51 -20.64 -5.00
CA SER A 641 -0.60 -21.74 -5.99
C SER A 641 -1.97 -21.83 -6.66
N MET A 642 -1.98 -21.61 -7.98
CA MET A 642 -3.23 -21.52 -8.73
C MET A 642 -3.09 -22.06 -10.16
N LYS A 643 -4.14 -22.71 -10.65
CA LYS A 643 -4.29 -23.08 -12.05
C LYS A 643 -5.55 -22.41 -12.60
N THR A 644 -5.38 -21.52 -13.56
CA THR A 644 -6.47 -20.80 -14.22
C THR A 644 -6.56 -21.22 -15.67
N GLU A 645 -7.75 -21.63 -16.10
CA GLU A 645 -8.09 -22.02 -17.46
C GLU A 645 -9.21 -21.10 -17.96
N ALA A 646 -8.92 -20.17 -18.87
CA ALA A 646 -9.93 -19.29 -19.45
C ALA A 646 -10.01 -19.47 -20.97
N HIS A 647 -11.13 -19.97 -21.47
CA HIS A 647 -11.29 -20.34 -22.88
C HIS A 647 -12.51 -19.66 -23.52
N ARG A 648 -12.33 -19.00 -24.67
CA ARG A 648 -13.45 -18.44 -25.48
C ARG A 648 -14.34 -17.43 -24.75
N ASN A 649 -13.79 -16.65 -23.82
CA ASN A 649 -14.56 -15.66 -23.08
C ASN A 649 -14.54 -14.28 -23.73
N LYS A 650 -15.53 -13.46 -23.41
CA LYS A 650 -15.59 -12.04 -23.75
C LYS A 650 -15.54 -11.20 -22.47
N PHE A 651 -14.47 -10.44 -22.29
CA PHE A 651 -14.31 -9.55 -21.16
C PHE A 651 -14.71 -8.12 -21.52
N GLY A 652 -15.42 -7.46 -20.61
CA GLY A 652 -15.88 -6.09 -20.75
C GLY A 652 -14.79 -5.06 -20.51
N ASP A 653 -15.15 -3.79 -20.62
CA ASP A 653 -14.22 -2.67 -20.50
C ASP A 653 -13.98 -2.22 -19.05
N SER A 654 -13.40 -3.11 -18.24
CA SER A 654 -13.01 -2.77 -16.86
C SER A 654 -11.60 -2.17 -16.83
N ARG A 655 -11.29 -1.32 -15.84
CA ARG A 655 -9.92 -0.80 -15.62
C ARG A 655 -8.89 -1.95 -15.56
N ARG A 656 -9.27 -3.07 -14.96
CA ARG A 656 -8.58 -4.36 -14.94
C ARG A 656 -9.56 -5.49 -15.13
N ASP A 657 -9.22 -6.43 -16.00
CA ASP A 657 -10.00 -7.66 -16.12
C ASP A 657 -9.49 -8.67 -15.11
N PHE A 658 -8.16 -8.81 -15.01
CA PHE A 658 -7.49 -9.68 -14.07
C PHE A 658 -6.54 -8.88 -13.18
N TYR A 659 -6.80 -8.93 -11.88
CA TYR A 659 -5.90 -8.43 -10.84
C TYR A 659 -5.37 -9.63 -10.06
N LEU A 660 -4.07 -9.88 -10.22
CA LEU A 660 -3.36 -11.02 -9.63
C LEU A 660 -2.37 -10.51 -8.60
N GLU A 661 -2.53 -10.94 -7.35
CA GLU A 661 -1.68 -10.54 -6.25
C GLU A 661 -1.10 -11.78 -5.56
N PHE A 662 0.18 -12.06 -5.77
CA PHE A 662 0.80 -13.23 -5.15
C PHE A 662 1.33 -12.85 -3.77
N CYS A 663 0.58 -13.21 -2.74
CA CYS A 663 1.00 -12.99 -1.36
C CYS A 663 2.24 -13.80 -1.00
N LYS A 664 3.05 -13.29 -0.06
CA LYS A 664 4.18 -14.04 0.49
C LYS A 664 3.68 -15.31 1.19
N PRO A 665 4.24 -16.51 0.89
CA PRO A 665 3.81 -17.73 1.56
C PRO A 665 4.08 -17.64 3.07
N LEU A 666 3.15 -18.18 3.89
CA LEU A 666 3.28 -18.22 5.35
C LEU A 666 4.42 -19.14 5.84
N THR A 667 4.97 -19.99 4.97
CA THR A 667 6.11 -20.87 5.25
C THR A 667 7.07 -20.89 4.06
N ASP A 668 8.38 -20.89 4.33
CA ASP A 668 9.46 -20.87 3.31
C ASP A 668 9.61 -22.19 2.51
N VAL A 669 8.68 -23.15 2.64
CA VAL A 669 8.92 -24.57 2.32
C VAL A 669 8.16 -25.11 1.10
N MET A 670 7.34 -24.33 0.39
CA MET A 670 6.59 -24.86 -0.76
C MET A 670 7.01 -24.26 -2.11
N ASN A 671 7.58 -25.11 -2.98
CA ASN A 671 7.75 -24.88 -4.41
C ASN A 671 6.37 -24.84 -5.08
N ASN A 672 5.63 -23.76 -4.90
CA ASN A 672 4.35 -23.57 -5.54
C ASN A 672 4.55 -23.06 -6.97
N SER A 673 3.84 -23.68 -7.91
CA SER A 673 3.71 -23.18 -9.27
C SER A 673 2.30 -22.63 -9.49
N THR A 674 2.22 -21.60 -10.31
CA THR A 674 0.96 -21.03 -10.78
C THR A 674 0.96 -21.04 -12.30
N THR A 675 -0.14 -21.49 -12.91
CA THR A 675 -0.32 -21.53 -14.37
C THR A 675 -1.57 -20.76 -14.77
N PHE A 676 -1.44 -19.85 -15.73
CA PHE A 676 -2.55 -19.17 -16.37
C PHE A 676 -2.62 -19.54 -17.85
N ASN A 677 -3.71 -20.16 -18.26
CA ASN A 677 -3.98 -20.55 -19.63
C ASN A 677 -5.16 -19.72 -20.14
N MET A 678 -4.87 -18.71 -20.96
CA MET A 678 -5.86 -17.82 -21.58
C MET A 678 -5.90 -18.12 -23.08
N VAL A 679 -6.96 -18.77 -23.55
CA VAL A 679 -7.09 -19.25 -24.92
C VAL A 679 -8.36 -18.70 -25.60
N ASN A 680 -8.24 -18.16 -26.81
CA ASN A 680 -9.39 -17.69 -27.60
C ASN A 680 -10.25 -16.60 -26.93
N ASN A 681 -9.70 -15.80 -26.01
CA ASN A 681 -10.48 -14.76 -25.32
C ASN A 681 -10.49 -13.45 -26.10
N ILE A 682 -11.58 -12.69 -25.96
CA ILE A 682 -11.78 -11.37 -26.54
C ILE A 682 -11.87 -10.35 -25.41
N PHE A 683 -11.05 -9.31 -25.44
CA PHE A 683 -11.04 -8.24 -24.46
C PHE A 683 -11.59 -6.96 -25.11
N LYS A 684 -12.76 -6.49 -24.66
CA LYS A 684 -13.37 -5.22 -25.11
C LYS A 684 -12.72 -4.06 -24.35
N SER A 685 -12.44 -2.95 -25.03
CA SER A 685 -11.86 -1.80 -24.36
C SER A 685 -12.15 -0.43 -24.97
N GLN A 686 -12.56 0.51 -24.12
CA GLN A 686 -12.70 1.95 -24.33
C GLN A 686 -12.14 2.77 -23.13
N SER A 687 -11.68 2.12 -22.05
CA SER A 687 -11.18 2.74 -20.81
C SER A 687 -9.67 2.55 -20.62
N ASP A 688 -9.06 3.43 -19.82
CA ASP A 688 -7.64 3.34 -19.44
C ASP A 688 -7.41 2.24 -18.38
N GLY A 689 -6.30 1.51 -18.47
CA GLY A 689 -5.95 0.50 -17.45
C GLY A 689 -5.07 -0.66 -17.94
N GLU A 690 -5.22 -1.84 -17.34
CA GLU A 690 -4.43 -3.03 -17.63
C GLU A 690 -5.33 -4.28 -17.70
N VAL A 691 -5.34 -5.06 -18.78
CA VAL A 691 -6.13 -6.31 -18.81
C VAL A 691 -5.64 -7.29 -17.77
N PHE A 692 -4.33 -7.56 -17.75
CA PHE A 692 -3.67 -8.34 -16.73
C PHE A 692 -2.72 -7.46 -15.93
N TYR A 693 -3.07 -7.21 -14.67
CA TYR A 693 -2.17 -6.61 -13.70
C TYR A 693 -1.70 -7.67 -12.73
N MET A 694 -0.39 -7.90 -12.68
CA MET A 694 0.23 -8.80 -11.71
C MET A 694 1.16 -8.05 -10.77
N TYR A 695 1.02 -8.38 -9.49
CA TYR A 695 1.93 -7.98 -8.44
C TYR A 695 2.42 -9.21 -7.65
N ASP A 696 3.72 -9.49 -7.68
CA ASP A 696 4.32 -10.63 -6.95
C ASP A 696 5.08 -10.18 -5.69
N TYR A 697 4.57 -10.55 -4.50
CA TYR A 697 5.24 -10.38 -3.20
C TYR A 697 6.02 -11.63 -2.76
N SER A 698 5.85 -12.77 -3.44
CA SER A 698 6.32 -14.08 -2.98
C SER A 698 7.83 -14.27 -3.15
N GLY A 699 8.39 -13.77 -4.27
CA GLY A 699 9.81 -13.92 -4.63
C GLY A 699 10.32 -15.36 -4.75
N ALA A 700 9.47 -16.38 -4.56
CA ALA A 700 9.84 -17.79 -4.42
C ALA A 700 9.05 -18.75 -5.33
N THR A 701 7.90 -18.31 -5.85
CA THR A 701 6.99 -19.17 -6.63
C THR A 701 7.25 -19.08 -8.14
N GLU A 702 7.00 -20.19 -8.85
CA GLU A 702 7.15 -20.26 -10.31
C GLU A 702 5.82 -19.90 -10.98
N HIS A 703 5.85 -19.04 -12.00
CA HIS A 703 4.63 -18.65 -12.73
C HIS A 703 4.78 -18.93 -14.21
N THR A 704 3.79 -19.61 -14.79
CA THR A 704 3.69 -19.84 -16.24
C THR A 704 2.44 -19.14 -16.77
N PHE A 705 2.63 -18.24 -17.74
CA PHE A 705 1.56 -17.52 -18.42
C PHE A 705 1.48 -17.97 -19.87
N ASN A 706 0.35 -18.53 -20.27
CA ASN A 706 0.09 -18.99 -21.63
C ASN A 706 -1.09 -18.20 -22.20
N PHE A 707 -0.81 -17.29 -23.13
CA PHE A 707 -1.81 -16.52 -23.86
C PHE A 707 -1.81 -16.98 -25.31
N THR A 708 -2.87 -17.69 -25.72
CA THR A 708 -2.98 -18.24 -27.08
C THR A 708 -4.23 -17.73 -27.80
N ASN A 709 -4.05 -17.17 -29.00
CA ASN A 709 -5.16 -16.73 -29.87
C ASN A 709 -6.16 -15.78 -29.20
N ASN A 710 -5.68 -14.88 -28.33
CA ASN A 710 -6.51 -13.84 -27.73
C ASN A 710 -6.54 -12.59 -28.60
N SER A 711 -7.61 -11.81 -28.50
CA SER A 711 -7.83 -10.60 -29.29
C SER A 711 -8.16 -9.39 -28.41
N MET A 712 -7.53 -8.26 -28.71
CA MET A 712 -7.79 -6.94 -28.13
C MET A 712 -7.71 -5.89 -29.24
N VAL A 713 -8.84 -5.26 -29.57
CA VAL A 713 -8.94 -4.33 -30.71
C VAL A 713 -9.72 -3.10 -30.28
N TYR A 714 -9.10 -1.91 -30.35
CA TYR A 714 -9.78 -0.63 -30.09
C TYR A 714 -10.27 0.03 -31.39
N MET A 715 -11.38 0.78 -31.31
CA MET A 715 -11.82 1.64 -32.41
C MET A 715 -11.01 2.95 -32.51
N GLN A 716 -10.37 3.37 -31.42
CA GLN A 716 -9.49 4.55 -31.31
C GLN A 716 -8.35 4.26 -30.32
N PRO A 717 -7.21 4.99 -30.37
CA PRO A 717 -6.12 4.80 -29.42
C PRO A 717 -6.57 5.00 -27.96
N THR A 718 -6.36 4.00 -27.09
CA THR A 718 -6.67 4.10 -25.64
C THR A 718 -5.47 3.72 -24.78
N ALA A 719 -5.37 4.26 -23.56
CA ALA A 719 -4.20 4.04 -22.70
C ALA A 719 -4.29 2.73 -21.90
N ARG A 720 -4.69 1.63 -22.57
CA ARG A 720 -4.85 0.30 -21.94
C ARG A 720 -3.72 -0.66 -22.33
N GLN A 721 -3.16 -1.33 -21.34
CA GLN A 721 -2.09 -2.31 -21.50
C GLN A 721 -2.66 -3.74 -21.48
N PHE A 722 -2.04 -4.68 -22.19
CA PHE A 722 -2.46 -6.08 -22.15
C PHE A 722 -1.94 -6.76 -20.88
N LEU A 723 -0.63 -6.64 -20.62
CA LEU A 723 0.03 -7.28 -19.50
C LEU A 723 1.00 -6.32 -18.83
N PHE A 724 0.80 -6.11 -17.52
CA PHE A 724 1.71 -5.37 -16.67
C PHE A 724 2.16 -6.24 -15.50
N ILE A 725 3.48 -6.43 -15.38
CA ILE A 725 4.10 -7.27 -14.36
C ILE A 725 5.12 -6.45 -13.57
N THR A 726 4.94 -6.38 -12.25
CA THR A 726 5.89 -5.75 -11.33
C THR A 726 6.07 -6.58 -10.05
N SER A 727 7.23 -6.47 -9.40
CA SER A 727 7.53 -7.18 -8.14
C SER A 727 8.69 -6.59 -7.36
N TYR A 728 8.89 -7.12 -6.14
CA TYR A 728 10.12 -6.97 -5.36
C TYR A 728 10.97 -8.27 -5.30
N GLY A 729 10.61 -9.29 -6.07
CA GLY A 729 11.21 -10.63 -6.00
C GLY A 729 12.46 -10.79 -6.87
N ASN A 730 13.40 -11.64 -6.43
CA ASN A 730 14.63 -11.98 -7.17
C ASN A 730 14.55 -13.33 -7.92
N SER A 731 13.36 -13.94 -7.99
CA SER A 731 13.12 -15.27 -8.60
C SER A 731 13.33 -15.27 -10.12
N GLU A 732 14.04 -16.27 -10.64
CA GLU A 732 14.29 -16.47 -12.10
C GLU A 732 13.58 -17.71 -12.64
N LYS A 733 12.31 -17.92 -12.25
CA LYS A 733 11.56 -19.14 -12.61
C LYS A 733 10.41 -18.91 -13.60
N HIS A 734 10.01 -17.67 -13.86
CA HIS A 734 8.77 -17.40 -14.58
C HIS A 734 8.89 -17.61 -16.10
N THR A 735 7.80 -18.08 -16.72
CA THR A 735 7.70 -18.33 -18.17
C THR A 735 6.50 -17.58 -18.75
N LEU A 736 6.68 -16.91 -19.89
CA LEU A 736 5.61 -16.28 -20.66
C LEU A 736 5.57 -16.84 -22.08
N ASN A 737 4.44 -17.42 -22.47
CA ASN A 737 4.16 -17.85 -23.83
C ASN A 737 3.00 -17.02 -24.39
N PHE A 738 3.28 -16.20 -25.39
CA PHE A 738 2.34 -15.32 -26.06
C PHE A 738 2.27 -15.74 -27.54
N ILE A 739 1.23 -16.49 -27.92
CA ILE A 739 1.16 -17.17 -29.21
C ILE A 739 -0.12 -16.80 -29.97
N SER A 740 -0.02 -16.39 -31.22
CA SER A 740 -1.15 -16.12 -32.12
C SER A 740 -2.13 -15.03 -31.65
N ASN A 741 -1.73 -14.11 -30.77
CA ASN A 741 -2.60 -13.05 -30.28
C ASN A 741 -2.65 -11.87 -31.25
N THR A 742 -3.77 -11.15 -31.28
CA THR A 742 -3.97 -9.93 -32.09
C THR A 742 -4.27 -8.74 -31.18
N LEU A 743 -3.36 -7.76 -31.13
CA LEU A 743 -3.44 -6.57 -30.28
C LEU A 743 -3.32 -5.31 -31.14
N VAL A 744 -4.37 -4.48 -31.15
CA VAL A 744 -4.52 -3.37 -32.10
C VAL A 744 -4.96 -2.09 -31.42
N ASN A 745 -4.31 -0.95 -31.68
CA ASN A 745 -4.65 0.44 -31.28
C ASN A 745 -4.39 0.84 -29.79
N SER A 746 -3.40 0.30 -29.08
CA SER A 746 -3.05 0.77 -27.72
C SER A 746 -2.15 2.01 -27.75
N SER A 747 -2.43 3.05 -26.95
CA SER A 747 -1.52 4.21 -26.79
C SER A 747 -0.44 4.00 -25.71
N LYS A 748 -0.47 2.88 -24.97
CA LYS A 748 0.57 2.45 -24.03
C LYS A 748 1.33 1.21 -24.53
N THR A 749 2.41 0.86 -23.82
CA THR A 749 3.11 -0.41 -24.00
C THR A 749 2.19 -1.58 -23.68
N LEU A 750 2.01 -2.51 -24.62
CA LEU A 750 1.11 -3.66 -24.47
C LEU A 750 1.60 -4.66 -23.43
N LEU A 751 2.88 -5.07 -23.51
CA LEU A 751 3.51 -6.02 -22.60
C LEU A 751 4.63 -5.28 -21.85
N GLU A 752 4.44 -5.01 -20.56
CA GLU A 752 5.40 -4.31 -19.72
C GLU A 752 5.80 -5.20 -18.53
N ILE A 753 7.08 -5.57 -18.49
CA ILE A 753 7.59 -6.59 -17.58
C ILE A 753 8.80 -6.05 -16.83
N HIS A 754 8.62 -5.88 -15.52
CA HIS A 754 9.63 -5.43 -14.55
C HIS A 754 10.03 -6.54 -13.57
N HIS A 755 10.28 -7.76 -14.09
CA HIS A 755 10.70 -8.93 -13.32
C HIS A 755 11.60 -9.82 -14.16
N ARG A 756 12.50 -10.58 -13.53
CA ARG A 756 13.27 -11.63 -14.21
C ARG A 756 12.38 -12.76 -14.70
N PHE A 757 12.41 -13.04 -16.00
CA PHE A 757 11.79 -14.23 -16.60
C PHE A 757 12.86 -15.26 -17.00
N ARG A 758 12.56 -16.54 -16.79
CA ARG A 758 13.38 -17.64 -17.30
C ARG A 758 13.30 -17.72 -18.82
N GLN A 759 12.08 -17.55 -19.36
CA GLN A 759 11.79 -17.62 -20.79
C GLN A 759 10.62 -16.70 -21.15
N ILE A 760 10.74 -16.01 -22.30
CA ILE A 760 9.63 -15.29 -22.94
C ILE A 760 9.57 -15.74 -24.41
N THR A 761 8.41 -16.21 -24.83
CA THR A 761 8.12 -16.67 -26.19
C THR A 761 7.01 -15.79 -26.78
N LEU A 762 7.31 -15.02 -27.82
CA LEU A 762 6.33 -14.30 -28.64
C LEU A 762 6.29 -14.95 -30.02
N LYS A 763 5.20 -15.64 -30.38
CA LYS A 763 5.06 -16.31 -31.67
C LYS A 763 3.78 -16.00 -32.41
N TRP A 764 3.85 -15.76 -33.72
CA TRP A 764 2.65 -15.62 -34.57
C TRP A 764 1.68 -14.51 -34.16
N ASN A 765 2.11 -13.52 -33.37
CA ASN A 765 1.25 -12.44 -32.91
C ASN A 765 1.17 -11.29 -33.92
N LYS A 766 0.08 -10.54 -33.89
CA LYS A 766 -0.12 -9.30 -34.66
C LYS A 766 -0.24 -8.11 -33.71
N PHE A 767 0.65 -7.14 -33.86
CA PHE A 767 0.70 -5.89 -33.10
C PHE A 767 0.54 -4.71 -34.05
N ILE A 768 -0.67 -4.13 -34.11
CA ILE A 768 -1.02 -3.13 -35.13
C ILE A 768 -1.36 -1.78 -34.48
N ASN A 769 -0.76 -0.69 -34.96
CA ASN A 769 -1.06 0.68 -34.55
C ASN A 769 -0.99 0.94 -33.03
N ASN A 770 -0.07 0.26 -32.33
CA ASN A 770 0.14 0.49 -30.91
C ASN A 770 1.28 1.50 -30.68
N SER A 771 1.39 2.03 -29.47
CA SER A 771 2.57 2.80 -29.09
C SER A 771 3.79 1.88 -29.04
N ALA A 772 3.86 0.98 -28.04
CA ALA A 772 4.92 -0.03 -27.92
C ALA A 772 4.32 -1.42 -27.68
N CYS A 773 5.06 -2.47 -28.03
CA CYS A 773 4.60 -3.85 -27.95
C CYS A 773 5.18 -4.60 -26.75
N LEU A 774 6.51 -4.53 -26.55
CA LEU A 774 7.19 -5.17 -25.42
C LEU A 774 8.21 -4.22 -24.81
N LEU A 775 8.10 -3.98 -23.50
CA LEU A 775 9.13 -3.40 -22.65
C LEU A 775 9.52 -4.43 -21.58
N TYR A 776 10.74 -4.93 -21.69
CA TYR A 776 11.34 -5.81 -20.69
C TYR A 776 12.50 -5.08 -20.00
N SER A 777 12.37 -4.88 -18.69
CA SER A 777 13.38 -4.24 -17.85
C SER A 777 13.54 -5.05 -16.57
N ALA A 778 14.69 -5.70 -16.39
CA ALA A 778 14.93 -6.54 -15.23
C ALA A 778 16.37 -6.38 -14.71
N PRO A 779 16.60 -6.55 -13.40
CA PRO A 779 17.94 -6.67 -12.84
C PRO A 779 18.75 -7.79 -13.55
N PRO A 780 20.08 -7.75 -13.53
CA PRO A 780 20.93 -8.74 -14.20
C PRO A 780 20.54 -10.18 -13.85
N HIS A 781 20.57 -11.06 -14.85
CA HIS A 781 20.18 -12.46 -14.73
C HIS A 781 21.32 -13.34 -14.15
N THR A 782 20.96 -14.40 -13.44
CA THR A 782 21.83 -15.53 -13.09
C THR A 782 21.81 -16.59 -14.19
N ASP A 783 22.52 -17.71 -13.98
CA ASP A 783 22.72 -18.78 -14.96
C ASP A 783 21.44 -19.54 -15.38
N LYS A 784 20.28 -19.21 -14.81
CA LYS A 784 19.01 -19.91 -15.05
C LYS A 784 18.20 -19.39 -16.24
N PHE A 785 18.58 -18.25 -16.81
CA PHE A 785 17.94 -17.68 -17.99
C PHE A 785 18.08 -18.59 -19.22
N LEU A 786 16.95 -18.94 -19.86
CA LEU A 786 16.93 -19.78 -21.07
C LEU A 786 16.96 -18.97 -22.36
N GLY A 787 16.36 -17.77 -22.39
CA GLY A 787 16.33 -16.92 -23.60
C GLY A 787 14.99 -16.27 -23.88
N PHE A 788 14.99 -15.38 -24.87
CA PHE A 788 13.77 -14.84 -25.48
C PHE A 788 13.66 -15.31 -26.93
N GLU A 789 12.46 -15.74 -27.30
CA GLU A 789 12.14 -16.20 -28.64
C GLU A 789 11.01 -15.34 -29.20
N ILE A 790 11.33 -14.49 -30.17
CA ILE A 790 10.40 -13.61 -30.86
C ILE A 790 10.38 -14.08 -32.32
N ASP A 791 9.40 -14.90 -32.68
CA ASP A 791 9.37 -15.58 -33.97
C ASP A 791 8.04 -15.41 -34.72
N ARG A 792 8.08 -15.04 -36.00
CA ARG A 792 6.89 -14.97 -36.88
C ARG A 792 5.80 -14.00 -36.42
N ASN A 793 6.17 -12.89 -35.77
CA ASN A 793 5.21 -11.84 -35.39
C ASN A 793 5.15 -10.73 -36.44
N GLU A 794 4.01 -10.04 -36.48
CA GLU A 794 3.76 -8.89 -37.34
C GLU A 794 3.63 -7.63 -36.47
N PHE A 795 4.52 -6.67 -36.66
CA PHE A 795 4.53 -5.36 -36.00
C PHE A 795 4.26 -4.30 -37.06
N GLN A 796 3.05 -3.74 -37.09
CA GLN A 796 2.64 -2.79 -38.12
C GLN A 796 2.18 -1.45 -37.52
N GLY A 797 2.68 -0.32 -38.04
CA GLY A 797 2.14 1.00 -37.71
C GLY A 797 2.39 1.46 -36.26
N ASN A 798 3.31 0.84 -35.52
CA ASN A 798 3.55 1.17 -34.12
C ASN A 798 4.48 2.40 -33.96
N THR A 799 4.28 3.21 -32.91
CA THR A 799 4.75 4.60 -32.90
C THR A 799 5.77 4.99 -31.82
N HIS A 800 6.13 4.12 -30.86
CA HIS A 800 7.02 4.50 -29.75
C HIS A 800 8.46 4.69 -30.20
N ILE A 801 8.96 5.93 -30.10
CA ILE A 801 10.26 6.35 -30.64
C ILE A 801 11.46 5.54 -30.11
N ASP A 802 11.46 5.22 -28.80
CA ASP A 802 12.58 4.51 -28.17
C ASP A 802 12.67 3.01 -28.51
N GLY A 803 11.58 2.42 -29.03
CA GLY A 803 11.52 1.01 -29.37
C GLY A 803 10.11 0.42 -29.32
N ILE A 804 9.74 -0.36 -30.33
CA ILE A 804 8.55 -1.22 -30.35
C ILE A 804 8.76 -2.42 -29.42
N ILE A 805 9.97 -2.97 -29.50
CA ILE A 805 10.49 -4.00 -28.60
C ILE A 805 11.71 -3.41 -27.91
N VAL A 806 11.68 -3.36 -26.59
CA VAL A 806 12.77 -2.86 -25.75
C VAL A 806 13.18 -3.95 -24.76
N ILE A 807 14.44 -4.38 -24.81
CA ILE A 807 15.03 -5.31 -23.84
C ILE A 807 16.20 -4.63 -23.13
N SER A 808 15.95 -4.14 -21.92
CA SER A 808 16.90 -3.37 -21.12
C SER A 808 17.33 -4.16 -19.87
N THR A 809 18.20 -5.16 -20.04
CA THR A 809 18.79 -5.93 -18.94
C THR A 809 20.25 -6.23 -19.22
N GLU A 810 21.12 -6.03 -18.22
CA GLU A 810 22.57 -6.27 -18.34
C GLU A 810 22.91 -7.73 -18.04
N GLN A 811 23.82 -8.31 -18.82
CA GLN A 811 24.40 -9.66 -18.65
C GLN A 811 23.41 -10.84 -18.75
N PHE A 812 23.40 -11.50 -19.91
CA PHE A 812 22.98 -12.90 -20.02
C PHE A 812 24.22 -13.79 -20.01
N GLN A 813 24.37 -14.65 -19.00
CA GLN A 813 25.50 -15.58 -18.97
C GLN A 813 25.32 -16.76 -19.96
N ASN A 814 24.10 -17.31 -20.06
CA ASN A 814 23.85 -18.57 -20.80
C ASN A 814 22.64 -18.58 -21.77
N GLY A 815 21.79 -17.54 -21.79
CA GLY A 815 20.60 -17.49 -22.67
C GLY A 815 20.72 -16.45 -23.80
N THR A 816 20.03 -16.71 -24.93
CA THR A 816 20.07 -15.87 -26.13
C THR A 816 18.72 -15.18 -26.36
N VAL A 817 18.76 -13.94 -26.85
CA VAL A 817 17.58 -13.26 -27.42
C VAL A 817 17.56 -13.49 -28.93
N SER A 818 16.54 -14.18 -29.41
CA SER A 818 16.36 -14.53 -30.82
C SER A 818 15.16 -13.80 -31.42
N LEU A 819 15.40 -13.04 -32.48
CA LEU A 819 14.36 -12.42 -33.30
C LEU A 819 14.42 -13.07 -34.68
N THR A 820 13.41 -13.85 -35.05
CA THR A 820 13.38 -14.56 -36.34
C THR A 820 12.07 -14.45 -37.09
N ASN A 821 12.10 -14.38 -38.42
CA ASN A 821 10.90 -14.43 -39.26
C ASN A 821 9.83 -13.36 -38.93
N ASN A 822 10.17 -12.24 -38.29
CA ASN A 822 9.19 -11.20 -37.94
C ASN A 822 9.08 -10.15 -39.04
N ASP A 823 7.89 -9.59 -39.20
CA ASP A 823 7.59 -8.49 -40.11
C ASP A 823 7.43 -7.18 -39.32
N PHE A 824 8.25 -6.18 -39.62
CA PHE A 824 8.15 -4.83 -39.08
C PHE A 824 7.82 -3.86 -40.21
N ILE A 825 6.58 -3.37 -40.28
CA ILE A 825 6.06 -2.62 -41.43
C ILE A 825 5.49 -1.27 -40.99
N ASN A 826 5.88 -0.18 -41.66
CA ASN A 826 5.36 1.17 -41.45
C ASN A 826 5.37 1.64 -39.99
N ASN A 827 6.34 1.16 -39.21
CA ASN A 827 6.52 1.63 -37.85
C ASN A 827 7.26 2.98 -37.86
N MET A 828 6.89 3.86 -36.94
CA MET A 828 7.58 5.15 -36.73
C MET A 828 8.67 5.05 -35.66
N GLY A 829 8.56 4.07 -34.77
CA GLY A 829 9.52 3.81 -33.70
C GLY A 829 10.66 2.88 -34.11
N THR A 830 11.73 2.84 -33.31
CA THR A 830 12.79 1.85 -33.50
C THR A 830 12.22 0.43 -33.42
N SER A 831 12.51 -0.47 -34.36
CA SER A 831 11.91 -1.81 -34.34
C SER A 831 12.36 -2.63 -33.13
N PHE A 832 13.67 -2.62 -32.84
CA PHE A 832 14.22 -3.32 -31.69
C PHE A 832 15.38 -2.56 -31.03
N SER A 833 15.24 -2.29 -29.74
CA SER A 833 16.22 -1.60 -28.89
C SER A 833 16.66 -2.53 -27.77
N PHE A 834 17.96 -2.73 -27.59
CA PHE A 834 18.47 -3.74 -26.65
C PHE A 834 19.75 -3.35 -25.95
N LYS A 835 19.95 -3.87 -24.75
CA LYS A 835 21.11 -3.63 -23.88
C LYS A 835 21.79 -4.94 -23.48
N THR A 836 22.11 -5.81 -24.44
CA THR A 836 22.69 -7.13 -24.19
C THR A 836 23.55 -7.62 -25.36
N SER A 837 24.52 -8.51 -25.10
CA SER A 837 25.49 -9.00 -26.09
C SER A 837 25.12 -10.34 -26.75
N ASN A 838 24.26 -11.15 -26.14
CA ASN A 838 23.86 -12.46 -26.68
C ASN A 838 22.53 -12.36 -27.44
N VAL A 839 22.58 -11.73 -28.63
CA VAL A 839 21.41 -11.47 -29.49
C VAL A 839 21.66 -12.01 -30.90
N SER A 840 20.66 -12.68 -31.47
CA SER A 840 20.65 -13.15 -32.86
C SER A 840 19.38 -12.68 -33.56
N ILE A 841 19.52 -11.96 -34.67
CA ILE A 841 18.42 -11.36 -35.42
C ILE A 841 18.52 -11.87 -36.87
N LYS A 842 17.64 -12.76 -37.32
CA LYS A 842 17.75 -13.37 -38.67
C LYS A 842 16.39 -13.56 -39.35
N TYR A 843 16.35 -13.47 -40.67
CA TYR A 843 15.14 -13.70 -41.47
C TYR A 843 13.96 -12.79 -41.14
N ASN A 844 14.21 -11.64 -40.53
CA ASN A 844 13.19 -10.61 -40.30
C ASN A 844 13.08 -9.68 -41.52
N TYR A 845 11.94 -9.04 -41.65
CA TYR A 845 11.62 -8.11 -42.72
C TYR A 845 11.31 -6.74 -42.13
N PHE A 846 12.22 -5.78 -42.32
CA PHE A 846 12.09 -4.41 -41.84
C PHE A 846 11.72 -3.50 -43.01
N GLU A 847 10.56 -2.86 -42.97
CA GLU A 847 10.09 -1.89 -43.98
C GLU A 847 9.48 -0.69 -43.24
N ASN A 848 10.34 0.12 -42.63
CA ASN A 848 9.96 1.23 -41.75
C ASN A 848 10.57 2.55 -42.25
N PRO A 849 9.97 3.21 -43.26
CA PRO A 849 10.54 4.41 -43.85
C PRO A 849 10.69 5.56 -42.84
N GLU A 850 9.69 5.74 -41.97
CA GLU A 850 9.64 6.81 -40.96
C GLU A 850 10.48 6.54 -39.70
N ALA A 851 10.84 5.28 -39.42
CA ALA A 851 11.64 4.95 -38.24
C ALA A 851 13.07 5.46 -38.38
N LEU A 852 13.59 6.18 -37.37
CA LEU A 852 14.97 6.67 -37.41
C LEU A 852 15.98 5.51 -37.49
N TYR A 853 15.73 4.41 -36.76
CA TYR A 853 16.54 3.20 -36.78
C TYR A 853 15.66 1.94 -36.84
N ASN A 854 16.10 0.89 -37.50
CA ASN A 854 15.51 -0.44 -37.35
C ASN A 854 16.03 -1.11 -36.07
N LEU A 855 17.35 -1.06 -35.83
CA LEU A 855 17.99 -1.62 -34.63
C LEU A 855 18.77 -0.57 -33.85
N LYS A 856 18.77 -0.68 -32.52
CA LYS A 856 19.54 0.19 -31.63
C LYS A 856 20.22 -0.56 -30.49
N VAL A 857 21.54 -0.43 -30.40
CA VAL A 857 22.36 -0.92 -29.28
C VAL A 857 22.44 0.16 -28.20
N ASN A 858 22.11 -0.18 -26.96
CA ASN A 858 22.23 0.74 -25.82
C ASN A 858 23.56 0.52 -25.05
N LYS A 859 24.09 1.61 -24.47
CA LYS A 859 25.40 1.65 -23.80
C LYS A 859 25.49 0.77 -22.54
N PHE A 860 26.58 0.03 -22.39
CA PHE A 860 26.87 -0.83 -21.23
C PHE A 860 27.60 -0.07 -20.10
N VAL A 861 27.28 -0.37 -18.83
CA VAL A 861 27.96 0.25 -17.66
C VAL A 861 29.21 -0.54 -17.24
N THR A 862 29.22 -1.87 -17.41
CA THR A 862 30.30 -2.76 -16.97
C THR A 862 30.72 -3.73 -18.10
N LEU A 863 31.80 -3.41 -18.81
CA LEU A 863 32.37 -4.28 -19.84
C LEU A 863 33.42 -5.22 -19.22
N THR A 864 33.00 -6.40 -18.75
CA THR A 864 33.93 -7.49 -18.39
C THR A 864 34.02 -8.50 -19.53
N ASN A 865 34.94 -8.22 -20.47
CA ASN A 865 35.71 -9.19 -21.26
C ASN A 865 35.07 -10.14 -22.29
N VAL A 866 33.84 -9.93 -22.80
CA VAL A 866 33.42 -10.62 -24.04
C VAL A 866 32.63 -9.67 -24.96
N ARG A 867 33.32 -8.92 -25.81
CA ARG A 867 32.70 -8.22 -26.96
C ARG A 867 32.52 -9.25 -28.07
N THR A 868 31.35 -9.85 -28.19
CA THR A 868 30.91 -10.50 -29.44
C THR A 868 29.97 -9.54 -30.15
N ASP A 869 30.27 -9.24 -31.42
CA ASP A 869 29.41 -8.43 -32.26
C ASP A 869 28.03 -9.07 -32.44
N ILE A 870 27.01 -8.26 -32.70
CA ILE A 870 25.62 -8.71 -32.80
C ILE A 870 25.37 -9.29 -34.19
N ASN A 871 24.94 -10.54 -34.26
CA ASN A 871 24.61 -11.17 -35.53
C ASN A 871 23.21 -10.76 -36.00
N ALA A 872 23.14 -9.88 -36.99
CA ALA A 872 21.93 -9.43 -37.66
C ALA A 872 21.90 -9.81 -39.15
N SER A 873 22.57 -10.89 -39.54
CA SER A 873 22.60 -11.38 -40.92
C SER A 873 21.25 -11.95 -41.37
N PHE A 874 21.06 -12.06 -42.68
CA PHE A 874 19.92 -12.67 -43.35
C PHE A 874 18.57 -12.00 -43.07
N ASN A 875 18.56 -10.69 -42.81
CA ASN A 875 17.33 -9.89 -42.74
C ASN A 875 17.14 -9.06 -44.02
N TYR A 876 15.89 -8.71 -44.35
CA TYR A 876 15.58 -7.69 -45.33
C TYR A 876 15.39 -6.35 -44.61
N TRP A 877 15.96 -5.27 -45.15
CA TRP A 877 16.07 -3.98 -44.45
C TRP A 877 15.24 -2.85 -45.06
N GLY A 878 14.36 -3.15 -46.01
CA GLY A 878 13.50 -2.16 -46.69
C GLY A 878 14.16 -1.57 -47.93
N THR A 879 15.44 -1.85 -48.11
CA THR A 879 16.30 -1.38 -49.18
C THR A 879 17.33 -2.46 -49.50
N THR A 880 17.91 -2.38 -50.69
CA THR A 880 19.04 -3.23 -51.08
C THR A 880 20.37 -2.48 -51.11
N ASP A 881 20.35 -1.16 -50.90
CA ASP A 881 21.54 -0.33 -50.77
C ASP A 881 22.11 -0.46 -49.35
N PRO A 882 23.30 -1.03 -49.16
CA PRO A 882 23.87 -1.21 -47.83
C PRO A 882 24.12 0.09 -47.06
N ARG A 883 24.20 1.27 -47.72
CA ARG A 883 24.32 2.57 -47.05
C ARG A 883 23.06 2.95 -46.29
N ASP A 884 21.91 2.78 -46.94
CA ASP A 884 20.62 3.02 -46.30
C ASP A 884 20.38 2.05 -45.14
N ILE A 885 20.91 0.82 -45.25
CA ILE A 885 20.87 -0.17 -44.17
C ILE A 885 21.68 0.35 -42.96
N GLU A 886 22.95 0.70 -43.14
CA GLU A 886 23.81 1.20 -42.06
C GLU A 886 23.26 2.47 -41.39
N ASN A 887 22.68 3.39 -42.17
CA ASN A 887 22.05 4.60 -41.65
C ASN A 887 20.82 4.31 -40.75
N LYS A 888 20.23 3.11 -40.85
CA LYS A 888 19.12 2.64 -40.01
C LYS A 888 19.59 1.74 -38.85
N LEU A 889 20.90 1.62 -38.60
CA LEU A 889 21.47 0.84 -37.49
C LEU A 889 22.21 1.76 -36.51
N TYR A 890 21.75 1.83 -35.25
CA TYR A 890 22.46 2.59 -34.22
C TYR A 890 23.41 1.67 -33.43
N ASP A 891 24.68 1.65 -33.81
CA ASP A 891 25.71 0.72 -33.34
C ASP A 891 27.08 1.39 -33.13
N LYS A 892 28.16 0.58 -33.17
CA LYS A 892 29.56 1.02 -33.04
C LYS A 892 29.96 2.15 -34.00
N SER A 893 29.37 2.24 -35.18
CA SER A 893 29.64 3.30 -36.16
C SER A 893 29.17 4.68 -35.68
N TYR A 894 28.17 4.71 -34.79
CA TYR A 894 27.65 5.93 -34.16
C TYR A 894 28.39 6.28 -32.87
N ASP A 895 28.75 5.28 -32.06
CA ASP A 895 29.52 5.42 -30.82
C ASP A 895 30.44 4.20 -30.66
N GLU A 896 31.76 4.41 -30.69
CA GLU A 896 32.80 3.37 -30.62
C GLU A 896 32.74 2.48 -29.35
N THR A 897 32.00 2.93 -28.33
CA THR A 897 31.77 2.18 -27.08
C THR A 897 30.66 1.14 -27.19
N LEU A 898 29.89 1.13 -28.28
CA LEU A 898 28.82 0.17 -28.56
C LEU A 898 29.35 -1.09 -29.27
N LEU A 899 28.50 -2.13 -29.31
CA LEU A 899 28.75 -3.34 -30.08
C LEU A 899 28.40 -3.11 -31.56
N ASP A 900 29.11 -3.79 -32.45
CA ASP A 900 28.86 -3.73 -33.89
C ASP A 900 27.65 -4.58 -34.29
N ILE A 901 26.90 -4.18 -35.32
CA ILE A 901 25.79 -4.96 -35.88
C ILE A 901 26.23 -5.56 -37.22
N LEU A 902 26.47 -6.86 -37.22
CA LEU A 902 26.83 -7.61 -38.41
C LEU A 902 25.58 -7.96 -39.23
N TYR A 903 25.17 -7.06 -40.13
CA TYR A 903 23.97 -7.22 -40.96
C TYR A 903 24.18 -8.00 -42.26
N ARG A 904 25.45 -8.24 -42.66
CA ARG A 904 25.82 -8.93 -43.90
C ARG A 904 26.07 -10.43 -43.64
N PRO A 905 25.73 -11.33 -44.59
CA PRO A 905 24.91 -11.07 -45.78
C PRO A 905 23.47 -10.68 -45.38
N TYR A 906 22.76 -9.94 -46.23
CA TYR A 906 21.37 -9.51 -46.04
C TYR A 906 20.47 -10.00 -47.19
N LEU A 907 19.15 -9.91 -47.04
CA LEU A 907 18.21 -10.31 -48.08
C LEU A 907 17.91 -9.15 -49.03
N GLY A 908 17.88 -9.42 -50.34
CA GLY A 908 17.47 -8.48 -51.38
C GLY A 908 15.95 -8.38 -51.57
N SER A 909 15.21 -9.37 -51.07
CA SER A 909 13.75 -9.46 -51.10
C SER A 909 13.24 -10.43 -50.03
N ARG A 910 11.93 -10.67 -49.95
CA ARG A 910 11.36 -11.72 -49.08
C ARG A 910 11.80 -13.14 -49.46
N ASN A 911 12.41 -13.33 -50.64
CA ASN A 911 12.93 -14.62 -51.04
C ASN A 911 14.22 -14.93 -50.27
N ILE A 912 14.20 -15.94 -49.41
CA ILE A 912 15.36 -16.35 -48.60
C ILE A 912 16.56 -16.70 -49.50
N SER A 913 16.39 -17.08 -50.77
CA SER A 913 17.51 -17.39 -51.66
C SER A 913 18.21 -16.16 -52.26
N ASP A 914 17.62 -14.96 -52.12
CA ASP A 914 18.14 -13.69 -52.65
C ASP A 914 19.07 -13.04 -51.61
N PHE A 915 20.18 -13.71 -51.31
CA PHE A 915 21.19 -13.20 -50.39
C PHE A 915 22.15 -12.24 -51.11
N ARG A 916 22.37 -11.09 -50.49
CA ARG A 916 23.35 -10.08 -50.90
C ARG A 916 24.44 -9.99 -49.84
N ASN A 917 25.67 -9.85 -50.31
CA ASN A 917 26.83 -9.64 -49.47
C ASN A 917 27.66 -8.47 -50.00
N GLU A 918 26.97 -7.48 -50.57
CA GLU A 918 27.58 -6.31 -51.16
C GLU A 918 28.29 -5.50 -50.06
N GLU A 919 29.56 -5.17 -50.29
CA GLU A 919 30.26 -4.21 -49.45
C GLU A 919 29.98 -2.79 -49.93
N ILE A 920 29.92 -1.85 -49.00
CA ILE A 920 29.87 -0.43 -49.37
C ILE A 920 31.24 -0.05 -49.92
N ASN A 921 31.28 0.25 -51.22
CA ASN A 921 32.41 0.97 -51.78
C ASN A 921 32.41 2.37 -51.17
N PHE A 922 33.54 2.71 -50.54
CA PHE A 922 33.73 4.04 -49.94
C PHE A 922 33.45 5.18 -50.93
N VAL A 923 33.73 4.96 -52.22
CA VAL A 923 33.36 5.88 -53.31
C VAL A 923 32.36 5.21 -54.27
N ASN A 924 31.20 5.82 -54.47
CA ASN A 924 30.21 5.45 -55.48
C ASN A 924 29.80 6.69 -56.28
N GLY A 925 30.33 6.87 -57.48
CA GLY A 925 30.16 8.11 -58.23
C GLY A 925 30.77 9.31 -57.48
N ASN A 926 29.93 10.29 -57.15
CA ASN A 926 30.29 11.43 -56.29
C ASN A 926 29.80 11.25 -54.83
N GLU A 927 29.17 10.13 -54.48
CA GLU A 927 28.76 9.86 -53.10
C GLU A 927 29.81 9.03 -52.36
N ILE A 928 30.15 9.45 -51.15
CA ILE A 928 31.13 8.79 -50.27
C ILE A 928 30.54 8.48 -48.89
N GLY A 929 31.03 7.43 -48.24
CA GLY A 929 30.50 6.97 -46.95
C GLY A 929 31.01 5.59 -46.55
N GLY A 930 30.92 5.25 -45.26
CA GLY A 930 31.37 3.97 -44.72
C GLY A 930 32.89 3.91 -44.45
N ASN A 931 33.44 2.71 -44.45
CA ASN A 931 34.85 2.48 -44.11
C ASN A 931 35.76 2.74 -45.31
N VAL A 932 36.84 3.50 -45.08
CA VAL A 932 37.98 3.58 -46.01
C VAL A 932 38.80 2.32 -45.84
N ASN A 933 38.96 1.54 -46.91
CA ASN A 933 39.78 0.33 -46.94
C ASN A 933 41.00 0.58 -47.84
N GLY A 934 42.20 0.48 -47.27
CA GLY A 934 43.48 0.75 -47.95
C GLY A 934 43.73 2.23 -48.23
N ASP A 935 44.43 2.50 -49.33
CA ASP A 935 44.79 3.86 -49.76
C ASP A 935 43.77 4.39 -50.78
N VAL A 936 42.92 5.32 -50.36
CA VAL A 936 41.92 5.97 -51.22
C VAL A 936 42.27 7.42 -51.50
N THR A 937 42.15 7.85 -52.76
CA THR A 937 42.33 9.25 -53.18
C THR A 937 41.05 9.83 -53.77
N LEU A 938 40.59 10.97 -53.23
CA LEU A 938 39.48 11.75 -53.78
C LEU A 938 40.02 12.83 -54.73
N HIS A 939 39.55 12.80 -55.98
CA HIS A 939 39.96 13.70 -57.05
C HIS A 939 38.92 14.80 -57.29
N SER A 940 39.38 16.01 -57.64
CA SER A 940 38.51 17.18 -57.83
C SER A 940 37.58 17.11 -59.06
N ASP A 941 37.95 16.33 -60.07
CA ASP A 941 37.18 16.12 -61.31
C ASP A 941 35.89 15.31 -61.12
N LYS A 942 35.78 14.59 -59.99
CA LYS A 942 34.59 13.82 -59.60
C LYS A 942 33.77 14.49 -58.47
N GLY A 943 34.20 15.66 -58.02
CA GLY A 943 33.50 16.45 -57.00
C GLY A 943 32.39 17.34 -57.57
N PRO A 944 31.54 17.95 -56.73
CA PRO A 944 31.56 17.87 -55.27
C PRO A 944 31.11 16.49 -54.77
N TYR A 945 31.83 15.97 -53.77
CA TYR A 945 31.44 14.72 -53.14
C TYR A 945 30.36 14.95 -52.11
N VAL A 946 29.38 14.05 -52.01
CA VAL A 946 28.34 14.09 -50.99
C VAL A 946 28.58 12.95 -50.01
N VAL A 947 28.68 13.27 -48.72
CA VAL A 947 28.84 12.27 -47.66
C VAL A 947 27.46 11.85 -47.17
N VAL A 948 27.13 10.58 -47.41
CA VAL A 948 25.78 10.04 -47.18
C VAL A 948 25.70 9.07 -46.00
N SER A 949 26.84 8.66 -45.43
CA SER A 949 26.94 7.93 -44.16
C SER A 949 28.22 8.30 -43.40
N ASN A 950 28.34 7.95 -42.12
CA ASN A 950 29.56 8.22 -41.33
C ASN A 950 30.79 7.62 -42.02
N ILE A 951 31.91 8.35 -42.00
CA ILE A 951 33.16 7.87 -42.59
C ILE A 951 34.13 7.46 -41.49
N VAL A 952 34.63 6.22 -41.59
CA VAL A 952 35.68 5.71 -40.71
C VAL A 952 36.93 5.41 -41.52
N VAL A 953 38.05 6.06 -41.20
CA VAL A 953 39.36 5.70 -41.73
C VAL A 953 40.01 4.74 -40.73
N GLY A 954 40.11 3.46 -41.06
CA GLY A 954 40.65 2.43 -40.16
C GLY A 954 42.13 2.64 -39.82
N GLU A 955 42.63 2.00 -38.76
CA GLU A 955 43.97 2.26 -38.20
C GLU A 955 45.11 2.14 -39.23
N ASN A 956 44.97 1.28 -40.24
CA ASN A 956 46.01 1.03 -41.26
C ASN A 956 45.67 1.64 -42.63
N ASP A 957 44.63 2.47 -42.72
CA ASP A 957 44.09 2.98 -43.98
C ASP A 957 44.43 4.47 -44.17
N THR A 958 44.49 4.90 -45.43
CA THR A 958 44.82 6.30 -45.81
C THR A 958 43.72 6.89 -46.67
N LEU A 959 43.19 8.05 -46.26
CA LEU A 959 42.32 8.88 -47.11
C LEU A 959 43.08 10.13 -47.57
N THR A 960 43.35 10.24 -48.87
CA THR A 960 43.97 11.41 -49.50
C THR A 960 42.92 12.26 -50.22
N ILE A 961 42.88 13.56 -49.97
CA ILE A 961 41.95 14.50 -50.59
C ILE A 961 42.75 15.54 -51.38
N GLN A 962 42.59 15.53 -52.71
CA GLN A 962 43.35 16.41 -53.60
C GLN A 962 42.90 17.88 -53.53
N GLU A 963 43.73 18.78 -54.04
CA GLU A 963 43.43 20.21 -54.13
C GLU A 963 42.11 20.53 -54.84
N GLY A 964 41.35 21.47 -54.27
CA GLY A 964 40.07 21.95 -54.81
C GLY A 964 38.91 20.97 -54.69
N VAL A 965 39.04 19.85 -53.98
CA VAL A 965 37.92 18.96 -53.68
C VAL A 965 36.96 19.64 -52.69
N GLU A 966 35.68 19.63 -53.01
CA GLU A 966 34.58 20.00 -52.12
C GLU A 966 33.84 18.74 -51.66
N ILE A 967 33.61 18.63 -50.36
CA ILE A 967 32.90 17.56 -49.66
C ILE A 967 31.70 18.19 -48.94
N ARG A 968 30.51 17.73 -49.29
CA ARG A 968 29.23 18.17 -48.72
C ARG A 968 28.70 17.08 -47.81
N VAL A 969 28.58 17.37 -46.53
CA VAL A 969 28.23 16.38 -45.50
C VAL A 969 26.77 16.56 -45.10
N MET A 970 25.98 15.48 -45.10
CA MET A 970 24.60 15.56 -44.60
C MET A 970 24.57 15.78 -43.07
N ALA A 971 23.42 16.23 -42.58
CA ALA A 971 23.21 16.48 -41.15
C ALA A 971 23.54 15.22 -40.31
N ASP A 972 24.12 15.42 -39.13
CA ASP A 972 24.46 14.36 -38.18
C ASP A 972 25.43 13.26 -38.64
N ILE A 973 26.10 13.48 -39.78
CA ILE A 973 27.19 12.63 -40.28
C ILE A 973 28.54 13.20 -39.87
N GLY A 974 29.51 12.32 -39.54
CA GLY A 974 30.86 12.72 -39.14
C GLY A 974 31.96 11.87 -39.76
N PHE A 975 33.20 12.32 -39.53
CA PHE A 975 34.41 11.60 -39.88
C PHE A 975 35.12 11.14 -38.61
N THR A 976 35.48 9.86 -38.53
CA THR A 976 36.33 9.28 -37.49
C THR A 976 37.59 8.73 -38.12
N VAL A 977 38.74 9.36 -37.88
CA VAL A 977 40.01 9.00 -38.50
C VAL A 977 40.91 8.30 -37.48
N LEU A 978 40.97 6.96 -37.54
CA LEU A 978 41.88 6.13 -36.76
C LEU A 978 43.24 5.92 -37.47
N GLY A 979 43.23 5.93 -38.81
CA GLY A 979 44.41 5.84 -39.68
C GLY A 979 45.00 7.19 -40.06
N ILE A 980 45.18 7.44 -41.37
CA ILE A 980 45.82 8.65 -41.90
C ILE A 980 44.83 9.44 -42.79
N LEU A 981 44.67 10.73 -42.50
CA LEU A 981 43.97 11.68 -43.38
C LEU A 981 44.96 12.69 -43.95
N ILE A 982 45.05 12.79 -45.28
CA ILE A 982 45.94 13.70 -46.00
C ILE A 982 45.09 14.70 -46.80
N SER A 983 45.17 15.98 -46.43
CA SER A 983 44.59 17.09 -47.23
C SER A 983 45.69 17.79 -48.02
N GLN A 984 45.59 17.74 -49.35
CA GLN A 984 46.54 18.35 -50.29
C GLN A 984 46.04 19.68 -50.86
N GLY A 985 45.19 20.41 -50.12
CA GLY A 985 44.73 21.72 -50.54
C GLY A 985 45.88 22.69 -50.82
N THR A 986 45.64 23.65 -51.70
CA THR A 986 46.54 24.79 -51.93
C THR A 986 45.81 26.09 -51.64
N SER A 987 46.55 27.19 -51.49
CA SER A 987 45.96 28.51 -51.24
C SER A 987 45.00 28.98 -52.34
N GLN A 988 45.19 28.53 -53.58
CA GLN A 988 44.30 28.81 -54.71
C GLN A 988 43.13 27.82 -54.81
N ARG A 989 43.34 26.59 -54.35
CA ARG A 989 42.38 25.48 -54.44
C ARG A 989 42.32 24.71 -53.11
N PRO A 990 41.70 25.29 -52.07
CA PRO A 990 41.60 24.64 -50.77
C PRO A 990 40.66 23.43 -50.82
N VAL A 991 40.84 22.49 -49.89
CA VAL A 991 39.86 21.41 -49.65
C VAL A 991 38.74 21.96 -48.77
N ARG A 992 37.48 21.69 -49.11
CA ARG A 992 36.32 22.27 -48.42
C ARG A 992 35.38 21.18 -47.90
N PHE A 993 35.07 21.20 -46.62
CA PHE A 993 34.02 20.42 -45.98
C PHE A 993 32.91 21.36 -45.54
N ILE A 994 31.73 21.18 -46.10
CA ILE A 994 30.57 22.04 -45.85
C ILE A 994 29.33 21.20 -45.55
N SER A 995 28.35 21.72 -44.83
CA SER A 995 27.06 21.05 -44.71
C SER A 995 26.30 21.08 -46.04
N VAL A 996 25.54 20.02 -46.35
CA VAL A 996 24.53 20.04 -47.43
C VAL A 996 23.43 21.04 -47.12
N ASP A 997 23.01 21.15 -45.86
CA ASP A 997 21.99 22.11 -45.39
C ASP A 997 22.58 23.05 -44.33
N HIS A 998 22.58 24.35 -44.64
CA HIS A 998 23.01 25.40 -43.72
C HIS A 998 22.25 25.45 -42.37
N LEU A 999 21.02 24.92 -42.27
CA LEU A 999 20.25 24.88 -41.01
C LEU A 999 20.58 23.64 -40.17
N ALA A 1000 21.15 22.60 -40.79
CA ALA A 1000 21.40 21.32 -40.16
C ALA A 1000 22.91 21.00 -40.20
N PRO A 1001 23.66 21.27 -39.11
CA PRO A 1001 25.10 21.02 -39.09
C PRO A 1001 25.42 19.52 -39.05
N TRP A 1002 26.56 19.17 -39.62
CA TRP A 1002 27.14 17.83 -39.54
C TRP A 1002 28.03 17.68 -38.29
N LYS A 1003 28.41 16.46 -37.90
CA LYS A 1003 29.07 16.21 -36.60
C LYS A 1003 30.44 16.88 -36.46
N GLY A 1004 31.23 16.92 -37.53
CA GLY A 1004 32.62 17.37 -37.52
C GLY A 1004 33.62 16.29 -37.94
N ILE A 1005 34.91 16.62 -37.85
CA ILE A 1005 36.02 15.70 -38.13
C ILE A 1005 36.71 15.34 -36.81
N GLU A 1006 36.64 14.08 -36.42
CA GLU A 1006 37.39 13.52 -35.30
C GLU A 1006 38.66 12.82 -35.79
N LEU A 1007 39.80 13.29 -35.30
CA LEU A 1007 41.13 12.85 -35.66
C LEU A 1007 41.74 12.09 -34.47
N ASN A 1008 41.56 10.77 -34.47
CA ASN A 1008 41.98 9.85 -33.41
C ASN A 1008 43.05 8.86 -33.92
N SER A 1009 44.08 9.40 -34.57
CA SER A 1009 45.14 8.61 -35.20
C SER A 1009 46.30 8.29 -34.26
N LYS A 1010 46.83 7.06 -34.33
CA LYS A 1010 48.11 6.68 -33.70
C LYS A 1010 49.34 7.06 -34.53
N HIS A 1011 49.18 7.33 -35.83
CA HIS A 1011 50.27 7.62 -36.78
C HIS A 1011 50.60 9.12 -36.89
N GLY A 1012 49.77 9.97 -36.28
CA GLY A 1012 49.86 11.42 -36.33
C GLY A 1012 49.16 12.00 -37.56
N VAL A 1013 48.84 13.30 -37.49
CA VAL A 1013 47.98 13.97 -38.50
C VAL A 1013 48.69 15.15 -39.14
N ASN A 1014 48.58 15.27 -40.47
CA ASN A 1014 49.10 16.42 -41.23
C ASN A 1014 48.02 16.96 -42.18
N ILE A 1015 47.53 18.17 -41.92
CA ILE A 1015 46.45 18.80 -42.69
C ILE A 1015 46.90 20.19 -43.15
N THR A 1016 46.73 20.46 -44.45
CA THR A 1016 47.03 21.76 -45.04
C THR A 1016 45.88 22.30 -45.89
N HIS A 1017 45.66 23.62 -45.87
CA HIS A 1017 44.68 24.36 -46.69
C HIS A 1017 43.27 23.73 -46.69
N LEU A 1018 42.74 23.51 -45.49
CA LEU A 1018 41.45 22.87 -45.24
C LEU A 1018 40.44 23.91 -44.72
N LEU A 1019 39.21 23.89 -45.25
CA LEU A 1019 38.09 24.66 -44.75
C LEU A 1019 36.97 23.74 -44.25
N VAL A 1020 36.51 23.97 -43.03
CA VAL A 1020 35.40 23.27 -42.37
C VAL A 1020 34.32 24.30 -42.02
N ASN A 1021 33.07 24.00 -42.32
CA ASN A 1021 31.96 24.93 -42.14
C ASN A 1021 30.67 24.23 -41.67
N ASN A 1022 29.94 24.90 -40.78
CA ASN A 1022 28.62 24.52 -40.27
C ASN A 1022 28.58 23.12 -39.61
N THR A 1023 29.28 22.98 -38.48
CA THR A 1023 29.38 21.71 -37.74
C THR A 1023 28.77 21.78 -36.35
N LYS A 1024 28.53 20.62 -35.73
CA LYS A 1024 28.24 20.52 -34.30
C LYS A 1024 29.52 20.85 -33.52
N GLU A 1025 30.56 20.04 -33.69
CA GLU A 1025 31.94 20.31 -33.26
C GLU A 1025 32.80 20.47 -34.52
N GLY A 1026 33.76 21.40 -34.58
CA GLY A 1026 34.57 21.64 -35.78
C GLY A 1026 35.53 20.49 -36.11
N ILE A 1027 36.80 20.67 -35.75
CA ILE A 1027 37.83 19.64 -35.87
C ILE A 1027 38.27 19.24 -34.46
N THR A 1028 38.11 17.96 -34.14
CA THR A 1028 38.49 17.37 -32.87
C THR A 1028 39.79 16.58 -33.00
N LEU A 1029 40.83 16.95 -32.27
CA LEU A 1029 42.10 16.24 -32.21
C LEU A 1029 42.18 15.39 -30.93
N LYS A 1030 42.21 14.05 -31.09
CA LYS A 1030 42.48 13.08 -30.02
C LYS A 1030 43.84 12.37 -30.14
N THR A 1031 44.65 12.75 -31.14
CA THR A 1031 45.95 12.14 -31.48
C THR A 1031 47.13 12.65 -30.64
N THR A 1032 48.23 11.88 -30.59
CA THR A 1032 49.46 12.20 -29.86
C THR A 1032 50.43 13.13 -30.60
N LYS A 1033 50.27 13.32 -31.92
CA LYS A 1033 51.09 14.21 -32.77
C LYS A 1033 50.28 14.80 -33.93
N ALA A 1034 50.21 16.12 -34.05
CA ALA A 1034 49.47 16.76 -35.14
C ALA A 1034 50.15 18.04 -35.65
N THR A 1035 50.15 18.22 -36.97
CA THR A 1035 50.55 19.47 -37.64
C THR A 1035 49.43 19.96 -38.54
N LEU A 1036 48.91 21.16 -38.26
CA LEU A 1036 47.88 21.81 -39.06
C LEU A 1036 48.40 23.15 -39.55
N HIS A 1037 48.32 23.39 -40.85
CA HIS A 1037 48.75 24.65 -41.47
C HIS A 1037 47.66 25.20 -42.39
N ASP A 1038 47.28 26.46 -42.21
CA ASP A 1038 46.29 27.13 -43.07
C ASP A 1038 44.94 26.40 -43.05
N VAL A 1039 44.30 26.38 -41.88
CA VAL A 1039 43.03 25.66 -41.67
C VAL A 1039 41.97 26.63 -41.20
N THR A 1040 40.76 26.56 -41.75
CA THR A 1040 39.63 27.41 -41.38
C THR A 1040 38.50 26.54 -40.80
N SER A 1041 37.96 26.91 -39.64
CA SER A 1041 36.75 26.30 -39.06
C SER A 1041 35.77 27.39 -38.67
N THR A 1042 34.55 27.32 -39.21
CA THR A 1042 33.54 28.38 -39.05
C THR A 1042 32.14 27.84 -38.84
N PHE A 1043 31.31 28.55 -38.07
CA PHE A 1043 29.92 28.20 -37.76
C PHE A 1043 29.75 26.85 -37.06
N SER A 1044 30.69 26.47 -36.18
CA SER A 1044 30.54 25.34 -35.27
C SER A 1044 29.66 25.70 -34.06
N ARG A 1045 28.72 24.81 -33.68
CA ARG A 1045 27.81 25.01 -32.53
C ARG A 1045 28.53 24.95 -31.17
N THR A 1046 29.66 24.25 -31.09
CA THR A 1046 30.52 24.18 -29.90
C THR A 1046 31.87 24.82 -30.22
N SER A 1047 32.96 24.08 -30.38
CA SER A 1047 34.28 24.65 -30.69
C SER A 1047 34.55 24.59 -32.19
N GLY A 1048 35.14 25.65 -32.76
CA GLY A 1048 35.72 25.59 -34.10
C GLY A 1048 36.88 24.58 -34.19
N PHE A 1049 37.66 24.50 -33.11
CA PHE A 1049 38.77 23.55 -32.97
C PHE A 1049 38.83 23.01 -31.55
N TYR A 1050 38.82 21.68 -31.37
CA TYR A 1050 38.83 21.03 -30.06
C TYR A 1050 40.03 20.08 -29.93
N ILE A 1051 40.97 20.37 -29.03
CA ILE A 1051 42.08 19.47 -28.71
C ILE A 1051 41.72 18.70 -27.42
N PHE A 1052 41.65 17.37 -27.49
CA PHE A 1052 41.22 16.51 -26.39
C PHE A 1052 42.23 15.40 -26.10
N ALA A 1053 42.74 15.32 -24.87
CA ALA A 1053 43.64 14.26 -24.43
C ALA A 1053 43.37 13.87 -22.97
N THR A 1054 42.43 12.95 -22.76
CA THR A 1054 42.01 12.52 -21.41
C THR A 1054 42.31 11.06 -21.09
N ASP A 1055 42.81 10.26 -22.03
CA ASP A 1055 43.07 8.85 -21.76
C ASP A 1055 44.39 8.70 -21.01
N ASN A 1056 44.33 8.08 -19.82
CA ASN A 1056 45.42 7.88 -18.84
C ASN A 1056 46.65 7.09 -19.38
N LYS A 1057 46.77 6.86 -20.69
CA LYS A 1057 47.78 6.01 -21.34
C LYS A 1057 48.51 6.64 -22.54
N GLN A 1058 48.14 7.84 -23.03
CA GLN A 1058 48.69 8.40 -24.27
C GLN A 1058 49.26 9.82 -24.06
N ASN A 1059 50.56 10.02 -24.33
CA ASN A 1059 51.25 11.33 -24.23
C ASN A 1059 50.98 12.18 -25.50
N VAL A 1060 50.40 13.38 -25.39
CA VAL A 1060 50.39 14.34 -26.51
C VAL A 1060 51.77 14.99 -26.59
N THR A 1061 52.64 14.46 -27.44
CA THR A 1061 54.06 14.85 -27.46
C THR A 1061 54.33 16.14 -28.24
N ALA A 1062 53.56 16.47 -29.30
CA ALA A 1062 53.67 17.74 -30.02
C ALA A 1062 52.46 18.03 -30.93
N VAL A 1063 51.70 19.09 -30.65
CA VAL A 1063 50.66 19.64 -31.56
C VAL A 1063 51.09 21.02 -32.02
N SER A 1064 51.23 21.21 -33.34
CA SER A 1064 51.55 22.50 -33.95
C SER A 1064 50.43 22.91 -34.90
N VAL A 1065 49.76 24.01 -34.59
CA VAL A 1065 48.71 24.61 -35.40
C VAL A 1065 49.19 25.98 -35.86
N SER A 1066 49.16 26.24 -37.16
CA SER A 1066 49.61 27.51 -37.70
C SER A 1066 48.70 28.05 -38.80
N LYS A 1067 48.54 29.39 -38.86
CA LYS A 1067 47.60 30.05 -39.78
C LYS A 1067 46.16 29.49 -39.68
N LEU A 1068 45.72 29.16 -38.47
CA LEU A 1068 44.32 28.74 -38.24
C LEU A 1068 43.41 29.96 -38.31
N ASN A 1069 42.21 29.81 -38.86
CA ASN A 1069 41.11 30.76 -38.75
C ASN A 1069 39.91 30.08 -38.06
N ALA A 1070 39.68 30.37 -36.79
CA ALA A 1070 38.57 29.84 -35.99
C ALA A 1070 37.57 30.96 -35.69
N SER A 1071 36.60 31.15 -36.58
CA SER A 1071 35.67 32.29 -36.52
C SER A 1071 34.20 31.95 -36.62
N ASN A 1072 33.34 32.76 -36.01
CA ASN A 1072 31.87 32.55 -35.99
C ASN A 1072 31.43 31.21 -35.37
N ASN A 1073 32.20 30.65 -34.44
CA ASN A 1073 31.84 29.43 -33.69
C ASN A 1073 31.27 29.80 -32.32
N ALA A 1074 30.84 28.83 -31.49
CA ALA A 1074 30.56 29.16 -30.09
C ALA A 1074 31.86 29.50 -29.35
N ASP A 1075 32.77 28.54 -29.24
CA ASP A 1075 34.16 28.78 -28.83
C ASP A 1075 35.08 28.69 -30.07
N GLY A 1076 36.11 29.52 -30.14
CA GLY A 1076 37.07 29.48 -31.24
C GLY A 1076 37.95 28.23 -31.19
N VAL A 1077 38.80 28.14 -30.18
CA VAL A 1077 39.73 27.03 -29.95
C VAL A 1077 39.64 26.56 -28.50
N THR A 1078 39.38 25.28 -28.29
CA THR A 1078 39.30 24.69 -26.96
C THR A 1078 40.37 23.62 -26.78
N ILE A 1079 41.04 23.62 -25.63
CA ILE A 1079 42.15 22.71 -25.30
C ILE A 1079 41.86 22.02 -23.98
N ASN A 1080 41.76 20.68 -23.98
CA ASN A 1080 41.54 19.86 -22.81
C ASN A 1080 42.52 18.67 -22.78
N ALA A 1081 43.58 18.71 -21.94
CA ALA A 1081 44.73 17.82 -22.11
C ALA A 1081 45.13 16.96 -20.88
N GLY A 1082 44.22 16.75 -19.93
CA GLY A 1082 44.35 15.80 -18.82
C GLY A 1082 45.44 16.13 -17.78
N THR A 1083 45.44 15.40 -16.67
CA THR A 1083 46.34 15.63 -15.52
C THR A 1083 47.63 14.82 -15.64
N GLY A 1084 48.80 15.48 -15.74
CA GLY A 1084 50.11 14.84 -15.50
C GLY A 1084 51.10 14.73 -16.67
N TYR A 1085 50.85 15.36 -17.83
CA TYR A 1085 51.64 15.14 -19.05
C TYR A 1085 52.40 16.40 -19.52
N ASN A 1086 53.62 16.20 -20.06
CA ASN A 1086 54.43 17.23 -20.74
C ASN A 1086 53.86 17.51 -22.14
N ASN A 1087 52.64 18.03 -22.22
CA ASN A 1087 52.02 18.38 -23.50
C ASN A 1087 52.65 19.68 -24.03
N TYR A 1088 53.07 19.71 -25.30
CA TYR A 1088 53.55 20.90 -26.00
C TYR A 1088 52.60 21.25 -27.14
N ILE A 1089 51.79 22.29 -26.93
CA ILE A 1089 50.82 22.77 -27.93
C ILE A 1089 51.27 24.14 -28.41
N SER A 1090 51.43 24.32 -29.71
CA SER A 1090 51.78 25.59 -30.34
C SER A 1090 50.67 26.07 -31.27
N ILE A 1091 50.16 27.28 -31.06
CA ILE A 1091 49.17 27.97 -31.90
C ILE A 1091 49.85 29.21 -32.47
N LEU A 1092 50.11 29.25 -33.77
CA LEU A 1092 51.04 30.20 -34.40
C LEU A 1092 50.40 30.95 -35.58
N ASN A 1093 50.45 32.27 -35.59
CA ASN A 1093 49.90 33.10 -36.68
C ASN A 1093 48.40 32.84 -36.94
N CYS A 1094 47.61 32.55 -35.91
CA CYS A 1094 46.19 32.19 -36.05
C CYS A 1094 45.27 33.39 -35.83
N ILE A 1095 44.09 33.35 -36.44
CA ILE A 1095 42.99 34.29 -36.24
C ILE A 1095 41.87 33.54 -35.51
N VAL A 1096 41.39 34.11 -34.39
CA VAL A 1096 40.30 33.56 -33.58
C VAL A 1096 39.32 34.68 -33.32
N ALA A 1097 38.25 34.76 -34.12
CA ALA A 1097 37.43 35.96 -34.14
C ALA A 1097 35.93 35.76 -34.28
N ASP A 1098 35.13 36.70 -33.78
CA ASP A 1098 33.68 36.74 -33.98
C ASP A 1098 32.94 35.51 -33.41
N ASN A 1099 33.49 34.83 -32.40
CA ASN A 1099 32.86 33.67 -31.76
C ASN A 1099 31.79 34.10 -30.72
N THR A 1100 30.74 33.30 -30.52
CA THR A 1100 29.58 33.66 -29.68
C THR A 1100 29.81 33.46 -28.18
N ALA A 1101 30.90 32.83 -27.79
CA ALA A 1101 31.41 32.72 -26.43
C ALA A 1101 32.91 33.11 -26.43
N ASP A 1102 33.82 32.20 -26.08
CA ASP A 1102 35.22 32.52 -25.85
C ASP A 1102 36.08 32.33 -27.11
N GLY A 1103 37.18 33.10 -27.22
CA GLY A 1103 38.16 32.93 -28.28
C GLY A 1103 38.95 31.62 -28.10
N ILE A 1104 39.84 31.58 -27.11
CA ILE A 1104 40.63 30.39 -26.77
C ILE A 1104 40.32 29.92 -25.35
N VAL A 1105 39.87 28.67 -25.19
CA VAL A 1105 39.58 28.04 -23.91
C VAL A 1105 40.61 26.97 -23.59
N THR A 1106 41.10 26.94 -22.36
CA THR A 1106 42.00 25.90 -21.87
C THR A 1106 41.43 25.27 -20.59
N MET A 1107 41.37 23.94 -20.52
CA MET A 1107 40.84 23.16 -19.41
C MET A 1107 41.84 22.05 -19.05
N SER A 1108 42.38 21.99 -17.83
CA SER A 1108 43.32 20.91 -17.41
C SER A 1108 44.42 20.61 -18.45
N THR A 1109 45.36 21.54 -18.67
CA THR A 1109 46.33 21.48 -19.79
C THR A 1109 47.80 21.44 -19.35
N GLY A 1110 48.70 21.14 -20.30
CA GLY A 1110 50.17 21.21 -20.19
C GLY A 1110 50.75 22.55 -20.69
N ASN A 1111 51.89 22.54 -21.38
CA ASN A 1111 52.53 23.76 -21.90
C ASN A 1111 51.90 24.22 -23.23
N VAL A 1112 51.38 25.44 -23.28
CA VAL A 1112 50.73 26.02 -24.46
C VAL A 1112 51.47 27.29 -24.89
N THR A 1113 51.91 27.36 -26.14
CA THR A 1113 52.49 28.57 -26.75
C THR A 1113 51.54 29.13 -27.79
N ILE A 1114 51.10 30.38 -27.61
CA ILE A 1114 50.30 31.14 -28.56
C ILE A 1114 51.17 32.27 -29.08
N SER A 1115 51.47 32.31 -30.38
CA SER A 1115 52.36 33.33 -30.93
C SER A 1115 51.82 33.96 -32.20
N LYS A 1116 51.98 35.28 -32.33
CA LYS A 1116 51.56 36.06 -33.52
C LYS A 1116 50.08 35.88 -33.89
N CYS A 1117 49.24 35.57 -32.90
CA CYS A 1117 47.82 35.32 -33.15
C CYS A 1117 47.01 36.62 -33.00
N THR A 1118 45.85 36.67 -33.66
CA THR A 1118 44.85 37.73 -33.52
C THR A 1118 43.58 37.14 -32.92
N ILE A 1119 43.20 37.57 -31.72
CA ILE A 1119 42.03 37.09 -30.97
C ILE A 1119 41.09 38.26 -30.76
N GLU A 1120 40.02 38.36 -31.57
CA GLU A 1120 39.23 39.59 -31.63
C GLU A 1120 37.72 39.39 -31.78
N ARG A 1121 36.91 40.35 -31.30
CA ARG A 1121 35.45 40.37 -31.51
C ARG A 1121 34.68 39.15 -30.98
N ASN A 1122 35.22 38.41 -30.01
CA ASN A 1122 34.48 37.32 -29.36
C ASN A 1122 33.47 37.88 -28.34
N LYS A 1123 32.31 37.23 -28.21
CA LYS A 1123 31.18 37.71 -27.38
C LYS A 1123 31.35 37.46 -25.87
N ALA A 1124 32.33 36.68 -25.46
CA ALA A 1124 32.79 36.58 -24.07
C ALA A 1124 34.27 36.98 -23.99
N ARG A 1125 35.16 36.08 -23.55
CA ARG A 1125 36.57 36.37 -23.31
C ARG A 1125 37.40 36.14 -24.57
N GLY A 1126 38.49 36.89 -24.72
CA GLY A 1126 39.53 36.55 -25.68
C GLY A 1126 40.16 35.18 -25.35
N MET A 1127 40.55 34.99 -24.10
CA MET A 1127 41.09 33.73 -23.59
C MET A 1127 40.49 33.35 -22.24
N LYS A 1128 40.08 32.09 -22.07
CA LYS A 1128 39.60 31.53 -20.80
C LYS A 1128 40.54 30.42 -20.31
N LEU A 1129 41.02 30.52 -19.08
CA LEU A 1129 41.91 29.53 -18.46
C LEU A 1129 41.23 28.83 -17.28
N ASP A 1130 40.98 27.52 -17.36
CA ASP A 1130 40.50 26.68 -16.26
C ASP A 1130 41.52 25.56 -16.04
N MET A 1131 42.71 25.94 -15.55
CA MET A 1131 43.81 25.01 -15.37
C MET A 1131 43.78 24.43 -13.96
N ARG A 1132 43.61 23.11 -13.88
CA ARG A 1132 43.65 22.34 -12.63
C ARG A 1132 44.94 21.53 -12.45
N THR A 1133 45.93 21.71 -13.35
CA THR A 1133 47.11 20.85 -13.56
C THR A 1133 48.35 21.68 -13.89
N ASN A 1134 49.57 21.28 -13.47
CA ASN A 1134 50.84 22.04 -13.66
C ASN A 1134 51.23 22.32 -15.13
N GLY A 1135 50.54 23.22 -15.83
CA GLY A 1135 50.87 23.69 -17.18
C GLY A 1135 51.23 25.18 -17.23
N PHE A 1136 52.09 25.56 -18.19
CA PHE A 1136 52.55 26.94 -18.41
C PHE A 1136 52.04 27.48 -19.75
N ILE A 1137 51.50 28.70 -19.77
CA ILE A 1137 51.01 29.34 -21.00
C ILE A 1137 51.95 30.47 -21.41
N LYS A 1138 52.42 30.48 -22.66
CA LYS A 1138 53.23 31.56 -23.22
C LYS A 1138 52.48 32.23 -24.37
N VAL A 1139 52.15 33.51 -24.25
CA VAL A 1139 51.52 34.31 -25.30
C VAL A 1139 52.53 35.34 -25.80
N VAL A 1140 52.87 35.32 -27.09
CA VAL A 1140 53.96 36.15 -27.63
C VAL A 1140 53.54 36.88 -28.89
N LYS A 1141 53.80 38.18 -29.01
CA LYS A 1141 53.56 38.96 -30.24
C LYS A 1141 52.12 38.87 -30.76
N SER A 1142 51.15 38.67 -29.87
CA SER A 1142 49.75 38.44 -30.24
C SER A 1142 48.89 39.68 -29.98
N LEU A 1143 47.85 39.86 -30.80
CA LEU A 1143 46.87 40.93 -30.69
C LEU A 1143 45.57 40.35 -30.11
N ILE A 1144 45.13 40.86 -28.96
CA ILE A 1144 43.86 40.48 -28.32
C ILE A 1144 43.02 41.76 -28.21
N ARG A 1145 41.90 41.86 -28.91
CA ARG A 1145 41.14 43.12 -28.91
C ARG A 1145 39.65 43.00 -29.09
N ASN A 1146 38.89 43.99 -28.62
CA ASN A 1146 37.45 44.11 -28.89
C ASN A 1146 36.65 42.85 -28.55
N ASN A 1147 37.05 42.11 -27.51
CA ASN A 1147 36.24 41.01 -26.96
C ASN A 1147 35.28 41.60 -25.92
N SER A 1148 34.09 41.01 -25.75
CA SER A 1148 32.99 41.64 -25.00
C SER A 1148 33.09 41.52 -23.48
N GLU A 1149 33.97 40.64 -22.97
CA GLU A 1149 34.34 40.55 -21.55
C GLU A 1149 35.87 40.76 -21.40
N TYR A 1150 36.58 39.82 -20.79
CA TYR A 1150 38.02 39.89 -20.54
C TYR A 1150 38.87 39.62 -21.78
N ALA A 1151 40.07 40.21 -21.85
CA ALA A 1151 41.08 39.75 -22.81
C ALA A 1151 41.55 38.35 -22.44
N LEU A 1152 41.76 38.13 -21.13
CA LEU A 1152 42.12 36.85 -20.55
C LEU A 1152 41.51 36.75 -19.14
N GLU A 1153 40.81 35.66 -18.85
CA GLU A 1153 40.33 35.35 -17.51
C GLU A 1153 40.61 33.89 -17.17
N GLY A 1154 41.12 33.60 -15.98
CA GLY A 1154 41.17 32.22 -15.53
C GLY A 1154 42.01 31.89 -14.31
N GLU A 1155 41.93 30.64 -13.89
CA GLU A 1155 42.74 30.02 -12.84
C GLU A 1155 43.94 29.29 -13.46
N VAL A 1156 45.14 29.58 -12.95
CA VAL A 1156 46.42 28.98 -13.40
C VAL A 1156 47.21 28.40 -12.22
N THR A 1157 47.95 27.31 -12.49
CA THR A 1157 48.64 26.49 -11.47
C THR A 1157 50.17 26.53 -11.52
N ALA A 1158 50.79 26.87 -12.66
CA ALA A 1158 52.26 26.95 -12.81
C ALA A 1158 52.71 28.35 -13.27
N GLY A 1159 52.07 28.90 -14.30
CA GLY A 1159 52.23 30.31 -14.65
C GLY A 1159 51.83 30.68 -16.07
N ILE A 1160 51.86 31.96 -16.36
CA ILE A 1160 51.62 32.52 -17.69
C ILE A 1160 52.64 33.62 -17.99
N GLU A 1161 53.17 33.62 -19.20
CA GLU A 1161 54.04 34.67 -19.75
C GLU A 1161 53.36 35.33 -20.95
N MET A 1162 53.28 36.65 -20.96
CA MET A 1162 52.84 37.46 -22.09
C MET A 1162 53.97 38.41 -22.50
N ASP A 1163 54.51 38.24 -23.71
CA ASP A 1163 55.60 39.09 -24.22
C ASP A 1163 55.21 39.76 -25.54
N SER A 1164 55.44 41.06 -25.64
CA SER A 1164 55.24 41.84 -26.86
C SER A 1164 53.80 41.76 -27.42
N CYS A 1165 52.80 41.58 -26.55
CA CYS A 1165 51.39 41.47 -26.94
C CYS A 1165 50.71 42.85 -26.99
N THR A 1166 49.62 42.98 -27.74
CA THR A 1166 48.76 44.16 -27.73
C THR A 1166 47.36 43.77 -27.28
N ILE A 1167 46.86 44.40 -26.22
CA ILE A 1167 45.55 44.14 -25.60
C ILE A 1167 44.75 45.44 -25.59
N SER A 1168 43.59 45.47 -26.26
CA SER A 1168 42.87 46.75 -26.44
C SER A 1168 41.37 46.65 -26.71
N ASP A 1169 40.65 47.74 -26.44
CA ASP A 1169 39.26 47.98 -26.88
C ASP A 1169 38.22 46.99 -26.32
N HIS A 1170 38.45 46.39 -25.14
CA HIS A 1170 37.48 45.47 -24.51
C HIS A 1170 36.35 46.23 -23.79
N ARG A 1171 35.11 45.73 -23.85
CA ARG A 1171 33.90 46.40 -23.32
C ARG A 1171 33.40 45.74 -22.01
N LEU A 1172 32.65 46.48 -21.18
CA LEU A 1172 32.00 45.98 -19.97
C LEU A 1172 30.87 44.98 -20.31
N GLY A 1173 30.99 43.72 -19.87
CA GLY A 1173 29.89 42.75 -19.81
C GLY A 1173 29.35 42.62 -18.38
N TYR A 1174 28.03 42.55 -18.19
CA TYR A 1174 27.43 42.27 -16.87
C TYR A 1174 27.47 40.76 -16.58
N ASN A 1175 28.17 40.33 -15.54
CA ASN A 1175 28.14 38.93 -15.12
C ASN A 1175 26.87 38.62 -14.29
N ASN A 1176 26.22 37.49 -14.57
CA ASN A 1176 24.92 37.09 -14.03
C ASN A 1176 25.02 36.27 -12.73
N TRP A 1177 26.13 36.42 -11.99
CA TRP A 1177 26.29 35.83 -10.66
C TRP A 1177 25.85 36.82 -9.60
N GLY A 1178 24.82 36.42 -8.85
CA GLY A 1178 24.14 37.25 -7.86
C GLY A 1178 25.10 37.92 -6.86
N TRP A 1179 24.79 39.19 -6.59
CA TRP A 1179 25.36 40.06 -5.57
C TRP A 1179 26.84 40.42 -5.75
N TYR A 1180 27.13 41.37 -6.66
CA TYR A 1180 28.01 42.55 -6.51
C TYR A 1180 28.38 43.05 -7.93
N PRO A 1181 28.14 44.33 -8.29
CA PRO A 1181 28.61 44.88 -9.56
C PRO A 1181 30.13 45.05 -9.48
N ARG A 1182 30.91 44.12 -10.04
CA ARG A 1182 32.37 44.24 -10.15
C ARG A 1182 32.74 44.79 -11.52
N VAL A 1183 33.60 45.80 -11.54
CA VAL A 1183 34.16 46.40 -12.76
C VAL A 1183 35.18 45.40 -13.34
N HIS A 1184 34.96 44.90 -14.56
CA HIS A 1184 35.76 43.82 -15.16
C HIS A 1184 37.04 44.35 -15.81
N THR A 1185 38.19 43.78 -15.49
CA THR A 1185 39.55 44.18 -15.89
C THR A 1185 40.03 43.47 -17.17
N HIS A 1186 41.19 43.78 -17.76
CA HIS A 1186 41.63 43.10 -19.01
C HIS A 1186 42.15 41.69 -18.78
N LEU A 1187 42.99 41.54 -17.76
CA LEU A 1187 43.61 40.29 -17.37
C LEU A 1187 43.13 39.96 -15.96
N ARG A 1188 42.36 38.88 -15.81
CA ARG A 1188 41.97 38.35 -14.49
C ARG A 1188 42.60 36.99 -14.28
N ILE A 1189 43.52 36.90 -13.32
CA ILE A 1189 44.28 35.66 -13.09
C ILE A 1189 44.20 35.26 -11.62
N SER A 1190 43.87 34.00 -11.38
CA SER A 1190 43.76 33.43 -10.03
C SER A 1190 44.68 32.22 -9.85
N ALA A 1191 45.30 32.11 -8.68
CA ALA A 1191 46.11 30.93 -8.31
C ALA A 1191 45.22 29.81 -7.75
N SER A 1192 45.38 28.58 -8.25
CA SER A 1192 44.49 27.45 -7.94
C SER A 1192 45.13 26.28 -7.17
N ASN A 1193 46.37 26.38 -6.71
CA ASN A 1193 47.05 25.31 -5.94
C ASN A 1193 48.04 25.89 -4.91
N SER A 1194 48.75 25.05 -4.14
CA SER A 1194 49.71 25.47 -3.10
C SER A 1194 51.11 25.84 -3.61
N LYS A 1195 51.38 25.71 -4.91
CA LYS A 1195 52.69 25.99 -5.53
C LYS A 1195 52.78 27.45 -6.01
N LEU A 1196 54.01 27.95 -6.19
CA LEU A 1196 54.24 29.30 -6.74
C LEU A 1196 53.70 29.38 -8.17
N THR A 1197 52.71 30.23 -8.37
CA THR A 1197 52.20 30.61 -9.69
C THR A 1197 52.89 31.89 -10.14
N THR A 1198 53.45 31.91 -11.36
CA THR A 1198 54.13 33.10 -11.92
C THR A 1198 53.30 33.76 -13.02
N VAL A 1199 53.19 35.08 -13.02
CA VAL A 1199 52.56 35.87 -14.08
C VAL A 1199 53.59 36.88 -14.59
N ASP A 1200 54.13 36.67 -15.78
CA ASP A 1200 55.16 37.53 -16.37
C ASP A 1200 54.58 38.26 -17.57
N ILE A 1201 54.40 39.58 -17.49
CA ILE A 1201 53.92 40.40 -18.61
C ILE A 1201 55.04 41.37 -18.99
N LYS A 1202 55.52 41.32 -20.22
CA LYS A 1202 56.69 42.08 -20.68
C LYS A 1202 56.46 42.71 -22.05
N ASN A 1203 57.05 43.89 -22.28
CA ASN A 1203 57.06 44.57 -23.59
C ASN A 1203 55.69 44.74 -24.26
N SER A 1204 54.59 44.66 -23.51
CA SER A 1204 53.23 44.59 -24.04
C SER A 1204 52.51 45.93 -23.92
N ILE A 1205 51.53 46.14 -24.79
CA ILE A 1205 50.70 47.35 -24.87
C ILE A 1205 49.30 47.00 -24.40
N ILE A 1206 48.79 47.66 -23.36
CA ILE A 1206 47.45 47.43 -22.79
C ILE A 1206 46.71 48.77 -22.74
N THR A 1207 45.76 49.03 -23.65
CA THR A 1207 45.22 50.39 -23.90
C THR A 1207 43.73 50.42 -24.26
N ASN A 1208 43.08 51.59 -24.11
CA ASN A 1208 41.69 51.87 -24.54
C ASN A 1208 40.64 50.96 -23.93
N ASN A 1209 40.53 50.95 -22.62
CA ASN A 1209 39.60 50.05 -21.97
C ASN A 1209 38.75 50.69 -20.88
N THR A 1210 37.62 50.07 -20.57
CA THR A 1210 36.58 50.62 -19.70
C THR A 1210 36.80 50.40 -18.19
N ALA A 1211 37.94 49.81 -17.77
CA ALA A 1211 38.21 49.34 -16.39
C ALA A 1211 39.74 49.19 -16.08
N ASP A 1212 40.11 48.57 -14.96
CA ASP A 1212 41.52 48.36 -14.56
C ASP A 1212 42.30 47.46 -15.54
N GLY A 1213 43.59 47.80 -15.73
CA GLY A 1213 44.49 47.16 -16.70
C GLY A 1213 44.75 45.67 -16.41
N ILE A 1214 45.02 45.33 -15.16
CA ILE A 1214 45.34 43.96 -14.70
C ILE A 1214 44.69 43.78 -13.33
N LEU A 1215 44.01 42.66 -13.11
CA LEU A 1215 43.48 42.24 -11.82
C LEU A 1215 43.99 40.85 -11.46
N LEU A 1216 44.64 40.77 -10.30
CA LEU A 1216 45.00 39.50 -9.70
C LEU A 1216 44.05 39.23 -8.53
N THR A 1217 43.40 38.08 -8.54
CA THR A 1217 42.53 37.67 -7.43
C THR A 1217 42.99 36.32 -6.87
N ARG A 1218 42.76 36.06 -5.59
CA ARG A 1218 42.89 34.70 -5.03
C ARG A 1218 41.52 34.03 -5.03
N SER A 1219 41.47 32.75 -5.40
CA SER A 1219 40.27 31.92 -5.29
C SER A 1219 40.04 31.55 -3.82
N TYR A 1220 38.81 31.64 -3.31
CA TYR A 1220 38.46 31.42 -1.89
C TYR A 1220 38.91 30.04 -1.35
N ASN A 1221 39.13 29.06 -2.24
CA ASN A 1221 39.41 27.68 -1.88
C ASN A 1221 40.90 27.28 -1.96
N ASN A 1222 41.82 28.13 -2.44
CA ASN A 1222 43.23 27.75 -2.64
C ASN A 1222 44.25 28.82 -2.21
N ARG A 1223 45.27 28.38 -1.45
CA ARG A 1223 46.18 29.24 -0.65
C ARG A 1223 47.63 29.36 -1.18
N GLY A 1224 47.86 29.24 -2.50
CA GLY A 1224 49.22 29.28 -3.08
C GLY A 1224 49.88 30.67 -3.13
N PRO A 1225 51.23 30.73 -3.14
CA PRO A 1225 51.95 31.95 -3.44
C PRO A 1225 51.82 32.35 -4.92
N LEU A 1226 51.63 33.64 -5.18
CA LEU A 1226 51.56 34.25 -6.52
C LEU A 1226 52.73 35.24 -6.66
N ALA A 1227 53.47 35.17 -7.77
CA ALA A 1227 54.49 36.14 -8.14
C ALA A 1227 54.12 36.77 -9.48
N ILE A 1228 54.20 38.10 -9.57
CA ILE A 1228 53.97 38.84 -10.80
C ILE A 1228 55.19 39.69 -11.15
N THR A 1229 55.60 39.60 -12.42
CA THR A 1229 56.58 40.50 -13.03
C THR A 1229 55.88 41.30 -14.13
N VAL A 1230 55.87 42.63 -14.01
CA VAL A 1230 55.43 43.55 -15.06
C VAL A 1230 56.64 44.38 -15.46
N ASP A 1231 57.16 44.17 -16.67
CA ASP A 1231 58.44 44.74 -17.13
C ASP A 1231 58.27 45.42 -18.50
N ASN A 1232 58.59 46.72 -18.59
CA ASN A 1232 58.58 47.48 -19.85
C ASN A 1232 57.23 47.44 -20.63
N ASN A 1233 56.09 47.54 -19.93
CA ASN A 1233 54.76 47.56 -20.55
C ASN A 1233 54.19 48.97 -20.67
N THR A 1234 53.39 49.22 -21.71
CA THR A 1234 52.68 50.49 -21.90
C THR A 1234 51.22 50.35 -21.50
N PHE A 1235 50.76 51.15 -20.53
CA PHE A 1235 49.35 51.24 -20.12
C PHE A 1235 48.81 52.63 -20.46
N ASN A 1236 47.66 52.72 -21.13
CA ASN A 1236 47.01 54.01 -21.44
C ASN A 1236 45.58 54.02 -20.87
N ILE A 1237 45.43 54.72 -19.74
CA ILE A 1237 44.20 54.99 -18.97
C ILE A 1237 43.56 53.72 -18.35
N GLY A 1238 43.93 53.41 -17.10
CA GLY A 1238 43.34 52.38 -16.22
C GLY A 1238 44.27 52.13 -15.02
N ASN A 1239 43.75 51.92 -13.80
CA ASN A 1239 44.61 51.57 -12.66
C ASN A 1239 45.15 50.14 -12.86
N VAL A 1240 46.36 49.84 -12.35
CA VAL A 1240 46.71 48.46 -12.00
C VAL A 1240 46.18 48.25 -10.60
N ALA A 1241 45.06 47.54 -10.46
CA ALA A 1241 44.41 47.30 -9.18
C ALA A 1241 44.72 45.89 -8.69
N PHE A 1242 45.11 45.78 -7.41
CA PHE A 1242 45.28 44.50 -6.74
C PHE A 1242 44.22 44.38 -5.64
N GLU A 1243 43.34 43.38 -5.72
CA GLU A 1243 42.28 43.13 -4.73
C GLU A 1243 42.68 41.92 -3.86
N PHE A 1244 42.90 42.15 -2.56
CA PHE A 1244 43.40 41.13 -1.63
C PHE A 1244 42.38 40.80 -0.54
N ASN A 1245 42.03 39.52 -0.41
CA ASN A 1245 41.37 38.98 0.77
C ASN A 1245 42.43 38.15 1.54
N ASP A 1246 42.92 38.66 2.68
CA ASP A 1246 43.78 38.02 3.73
C ASP A 1246 45.34 38.15 3.71
N GLU A 1247 45.91 38.07 4.93
CA GLU A 1247 47.29 38.38 5.39
C GLU A 1247 48.42 37.38 4.96
N HIS A 1248 48.67 37.15 3.67
CA HIS A 1248 49.79 36.28 3.23
C HIS A 1248 50.68 36.83 2.11
N LYS A 1249 51.99 36.47 2.17
CA LYS A 1249 53.12 36.99 1.36
C LYS A 1249 52.87 36.95 -0.16
N LEU A 1250 52.90 38.12 -0.79
CA LEU A 1250 52.91 38.35 -2.24
C LEU A 1250 54.28 38.95 -2.61
N TRP A 1251 54.88 38.48 -3.71
CA TRP A 1251 56.08 39.09 -4.29
C TRP A 1251 55.68 39.80 -5.58
N VAL A 1252 55.61 41.13 -5.53
CA VAL A 1252 55.39 41.97 -6.72
C VAL A 1252 56.73 42.62 -7.05
N ILE A 1253 57.21 42.41 -8.28
CA ILE A 1253 58.42 43.06 -8.77
C ILE A 1253 58.02 43.88 -10.01
N PHE A 1254 58.06 45.21 -9.88
CA PHE A 1254 57.89 46.15 -10.97
C PHE A 1254 59.27 46.52 -11.53
N PHE A 1255 59.42 46.45 -12.86
CA PHE A 1255 60.59 46.95 -13.57
C PHE A 1255 60.19 47.93 -14.67
#